data_AF-A0A1H7DHJ9-F1
#
_entry.id   AF-A0A1H7DHJ9-F1
#
_cell.length_a   1.000
_cell.length_b   1.000
_cell.length_c   1.000
_cell.angle_alpha   90.00
_cell.angle_beta   90.00
_cell.angle_gamma   90.00
#
_symmetry.space_group_name_H-M   'P 1'
#
loop_
_entity.id
_entity.type
_entity.pdbx_description
1 polymer ?
#
loop_
_entity_poly.entity_id
_entity_poly.type
_entity_poly.pdbx_seq_one_letter_code
_entity_poly.pdbx_strand_id
1 'polypeptide(L)'
;MFNKILIANRGEIACRVAATCKRLGITSVAVYSDADANAKHVAACDEAVHIGGSTAAESYLRVERIIEAALATVAQAVHPGYGFLSENEDFAHACEKAGIEFIGPPVEAIAAMGSKAAAKALMHSAAVPLVPGYHGDDQNADLLHRQADEIGYPVLLKASAGGGGKGMRVVERTEDFAAALASCKREAASSFGNDRVLIEKYLTRPRHVEVQVFADKHGGAVYLFDRDCSVQRRHQKVLEEAPAPGLAPHVRRAMGEAAVAAARAVNYVGAGTVEFIMTAGGEFYFMEMNTRLQVEHPVTEMITGQDLVEWQLRVAAGEPLPLAQDQLKIQGHAIEARIYAEHPARGFLPSTGTLKHLRMPEGIEFSLGLGGERAPVRIDSGVREGDTITPFYDPMIAKLIVHGASRDEALKRMSHALRDCEVVGPHTNVEFLQRIVASVPFSTGDLDTGLIERHHDALFAPVAKPFREALALACGALMTREGGLAHGASPWDALSHWRLNSGYTQTLNWRDVEKESAFTVLFSRDGESRTLTHDGKAEPFKWWTGAGKHEYGATIGDAHVTGRVFIDGDMFHVFCRGEALAFEWQNLLAHAADAEHGEGRLTAPMPGKVIAVLVEEGAVVEKGQPLLVMEAMKMEHTIGAPAAGKVAEVLYGVGDQVADGAQLLVLDVE
;
A
#
# COMPACT_ATOMS: atom_id res chain seq x y z
N MET A 1 -27.54 -16.04 12.71
CA MET A 1 -26.32 -16.19 11.88
C MET A 1 -26.70 -16.54 10.45
N PHE A 2 -25.99 -15.98 9.46
CA PHE A 2 -26.19 -16.27 8.03
C PHE A 2 -25.59 -17.63 7.63
N ASN A 3 -26.12 -18.22 6.57
CA ASN A 3 -25.58 -19.43 5.93
C ASN A 3 -24.68 -19.09 4.73
N LYS A 4 -25.03 -18.04 3.97
CA LYS A 4 -24.29 -17.62 2.77
C LYS A 4 -24.23 -16.11 2.64
N ILE A 5 -23.03 -15.59 2.37
CA ILE A 5 -22.75 -14.15 2.25
C ILE A 5 -21.97 -13.89 0.97
N LEU A 6 -22.37 -12.86 0.22
CA LEU A 6 -21.59 -12.33 -0.89
C LEU A 6 -20.67 -11.22 -0.40
N ILE A 7 -19.42 -11.25 -0.83
CA ILE A 7 -18.42 -10.24 -0.49
C ILE A 7 -18.27 -9.31 -1.70
N ALA A 8 -18.81 -8.09 -1.61
CA ALA A 8 -18.82 -7.11 -2.69
C ALA A 8 -17.52 -6.29 -2.73
N ASN A 9 -16.38 -6.99 -2.74
CA ASN A 9 -15.05 -6.40 -2.74
C ASN A 9 -14.01 -7.38 -3.30
N ARG A 10 -12.74 -6.96 -3.34
CA ARG A 10 -11.60 -7.73 -3.86
C ARG A 10 -10.39 -7.68 -2.93
N GLY A 11 -9.32 -8.34 -3.32
CA GLY A 11 -8.01 -8.21 -2.69
C GLY A 11 -8.00 -8.67 -1.23
N GLU A 12 -7.24 -7.98 -0.39
CA GLU A 12 -6.99 -8.44 0.99
C GLU A 12 -8.28 -8.46 1.82
N ILE A 13 -9.13 -7.43 1.70
CA ILE A 13 -10.35 -7.35 2.50
C ILE A 13 -11.35 -8.45 2.17
N ALA A 14 -11.42 -8.87 0.91
CA ALA A 14 -12.26 -10.00 0.54
C ALA A 14 -11.73 -11.31 1.15
N CYS A 15 -10.41 -11.51 1.18
CA CYS A 15 -9.79 -12.63 1.88
C CYS A 15 -10.02 -12.56 3.39
N ARG A 16 -9.90 -11.37 3.98
CA ARG A 16 -10.13 -11.10 5.42
C ARG A 16 -11.54 -11.47 5.84
N VAL A 17 -12.55 -11.09 5.06
CA VAL A 17 -13.95 -11.43 5.35
C VAL A 17 -14.21 -12.92 5.12
N ALA A 18 -13.69 -13.49 4.03
CA ALA A 18 -13.80 -14.92 3.73
C ALA A 18 -13.19 -15.80 4.83
N ALA A 19 -12.06 -15.39 5.41
CA ALA A 19 -11.43 -16.09 6.53
C ALA A 19 -12.33 -16.18 7.77
N THR A 20 -13.02 -15.07 8.13
CA THR A 20 -14.00 -15.09 9.23
C THR A 20 -15.23 -15.92 8.88
N CYS A 21 -15.77 -15.80 7.67
CA CYS A 21 -16.89 -16.64 7.21
C CYS A 21 -16.55 -18.12 7.33
N LYS A 22 -15.38 -18.55 6.84
CA LYS A 22 -14.89 -19.93 6.92
C LYS A 22 -14.77 -20.41 8.36
N ARG A 23 -14.23 -19.59 9.26
CA ARG A 23 -14.11 -19.92 10.70
C ARG A 23 -15.48 -20.11 11.36
N LEU A 24 -16.49 -19.34 10.93
CA LEU A 24 -17.86 -19.41 11.45
C LEU A 24 -18.73 -20.44 10.73
N GLY A 25 -18.22 -21.13 9.70
CA GLY A 25 -18.98 -22.11 8.91
C GLY A 25 -20.01 -21.47 7.96
N ILE A 26 -19.77 -20.23 7.52
CA ILE A 26 -20.62 -19.48 6.60
C ILE A 26 -20.04 -19.59 5.19
N THR A 27 -20.85 -19.98 4.22
CA THR A 27 -20.44 -20.04 2.81
C THR A 27 -20.17 -18.63 2.27
N SER A 28 -19.00 -18.40 1.69
CA SER A 28 -18.62 -17.11 1.12
C SER A 28 -18.67 -17.13 -0.41
N VAL A 29 -19.20 -16.06 -1.00
CA VAL A 29 -19.25 -15.84 -2.45
C VAL A 29 -18.37 -14.65 -2.80
N ALA A 30 -17.34 -14.87 -3.61
CA ALA A 30 -16.55 -13.80 -4.21
C ALA A 30 -17.25 -13.22 -5.45
N VAL A 31 -17.01 -11.94 -5.72
CA VAL A 31 -17.23 -11.37 -7.05
C VAL A 31 -15.88 -10.99 -7.68
N TYR A 32 -15.78 -11.05 -9.01
CA TYR A 32 -14.54 -10.74 -9.71
C TYR A 32 -14.74 -10.10 -11.08
N SER A 33 -13.81 -9.23 -11.46
CA SER A 33 -13.68 -8.66 -12.80
C SER A 33 -12.80 -9.53 -13.70
N ASP A 34 -12.73 -9.22 -15.00
CA ASP A 34 -11.79 -9.86 -15.93
C ASP A 34 -10.33 -9.88 -15.42
N ALA A 35 -9.87 -8.77 -14.83
CA ALA A 35 -8.52 -8.65 -14.29
C ALA A 35 -8.27 -9.50 -13.03
N ASP A 36 -9.33 -9.88 -12.31
CA ASP A 36 -9.24 -10.58 -11.03
C ASP A 36 -9.59 -12.08 -11.13
N ALA A 37 -9.78 -12.62 -12.33
CA ALA A 37 -10.20 -14.01 -12.53
C ALA A 37 -9.34 -15.06 -11.77
N ASN A 38 -8.05 -14.76 -11.56
CA ASN A 38 -7.11 -15.63 -10.85
C ASN A 38 -6.65 -15.07 -9.48
N ALA A 39 -7.27 -13.99 -9.01
CA ALA A 39 -6.88 -13.31 -7.77
C ALA A 39 -7.05 -14.20 -6.54
N LYS A 40 -6.25 -13.95 -5.49
CA LYS A 40 -6.27 -14.73 -4.24
C LYS A 40 -7.67 -14.82 -3.61
N HIS A 41 -8.47 -13.74 -3.64
CA HIS A 41 -9.79 -13.73 -3.00
C HIS A 41 -10.82 -14.62 -3.70
N VAL A 42 -10.70 -14.80 -5.02
CA VAL A 42 -11.55 -15.72 -5.79
C VAL A 42 -11.32 -17.16 -5.33
N ALA A 43 -10.06 -17.53 -5.08
CA ALA A 43 -9.70 -18.85 -4.54
C ALA A 43 -9.96 -18.99 -3.03
N ALA A 44 -10.10 -17.89 -2.30
CA ALA A 44 -10.34 -17.89 -0.85
C ALA A 44 -11.81 -18.12 -0.48
N CYS A 45 -12.74 -17.89 -1.42
CA CYS A 45 -14.17 -18.07 -1.22
C CYS A 45 -14.66 -19.43 -1.75
N ASP A 46 -15.85 -19.86 -1.30
CA ASP A 46 -16.43 -21.15 -1.70
C ASP A 46 -17.07 -21.11 -3.10
N GLU A 47 -17.61 -19.96 -3.48
CA GLU A 47 -18.20 -19.69 -4.80
C GLU A 47 -17.66 -18.37 -5.35
N ALA A 48 -17.72 -18.18 -6.68
CA ALA A 48 -17.29 -16.94 -7.33
C ALA A 48 -18.19 -16.58 -8.53
N VAL A 49 -18.47 -15.29 -8.70
CA VAL A 49 -19.30 -14.77 -9.80
C VAL A 49 -18.57 -13.66 -10.56
N HIS A 50 -18.52 -13.78 -11.89
CA HIS A 50 -18.00 -12.75 -12.77
C HIS A 50 -18.97 -11.56 -12.86
N ILE A 51 -18.45 -10.34 -12.71
CA ILE A 51 -19.28 -9.12 -12.63
C ILE A 51 -18.96 -8.06 -13.71
N GLY A 52 -18.00 -8.32 -14.61
CA GLY A 52 -17.75 -7.44 -15.76
C GLY A 52 -16.27 -7.18 -16.05
N GLY A 53 -16.02 -6.06 -16.74
CA GLY A 53 -14.72 -5.66 -17.26
C GLY A 53 -13.70 -5.29 -16.18
N SER A 54 -12.44 -5.16 -16.58
CA SER A 54 -11.30 -4.93 -15.68
C SER A 54 -11.36 -3.64 -14.87
N THR A 55 -12.08 -2.60 -15.30
CA THR A 55 -12.17 -1.36 -14.52
C THR A 55 -13.23 -1.48 -13.44
N ALA A 56 -13.04 -0.79 -12.30
CA ALA A 56 -14.02 -0.77 -11.22
C ALA A 56 -15.39 -0.25 -11.68
N ALA A 57 -15.43 0.74 -12.58
CA ALA A 57 -16.65 1.32 -13.13
C ALA A 57 -17.46 0.31 -13.96
N GLU A 58 -16.81 -0.66 -14.58
CA GLU A 58 -17.43 -1.73 -15.38
C GLU A 58 -17.75 -2.98 -14.55
N SER A 59 -17.28 -3.05 -13.29
CA SER A 59 -17.39 -4.22 -12.41
C SER A 59 -17.82 -3.85 -10.98
N TYR A 60 -16.89 -3.67 -10.04
CA TYR A 60 -17.16 -3.54 -8.59
C TYR A 60 -18.04 -2.35 -8.20
N LEU A 61 -18.17 -1.33 -9.05
CA LEU A 61 -19.07 -0.18 -8.85
C LEU A 61 -20.44 -0.34 -9.51
N ARG A 62 -20.71 -1.48 -10.16
CA ARG A 62 -22.01 -1.77 -10.82
C ARG A 62 -22.98 -2.40 -9.83
N VAL A 63 -23.74 -1.55 -9.14
CA VAL A 63 -24.78 -1.93 -8.17
C VAL A 63 -25.67 -3.06 -8.71
N GLU A 64 -26.16 -2.94 -9.95
CA GLU A 64 -27.08 -3.94 -10.52
C GLU A 64 -26.41 -5.32 -10.61
N ARG A 65 -25.15 -5.37 -11.05
CA ARG A 65 -24.39 -6.62 -11.21
C ARG A 65 -24.14 -7.31 -9.87
N ILE A 66 -23.83 -6.54 -8.82
CA ILE A 66 -23.61 -7.07 -7.48
C ILE A 66 -24.92 -7.66 -6.91
N ILE A 67 -26.03 -6.96 -7.06
CA ILE A 67 -27.34 -7.45 -6.62
C ILE A 67 -27.77 -8.70 -7.40
N GLU A 68 -27.59 -8.71 -8.72
CA GLU A 68 -27.83 -9.88 -9.57
C GLU A 68 -27.01 -11.09 -9.11
N ALA A 69 -25.72 -10.90 -8.82
CA ALA A 69 -24.84 -11.95 -8.32
C ALA A 69 -25.28 -12.49 -6.95
N ALA A 70 -25.69 -11.61 -6.04
CA ALA A 70 -26.17 -12.00 -4.71
C ALA A 70 -27.47 -12.82 -4.80
N LEU A 71 -28.42 -12.39 -5.65
CA LEU A 71 -29.67 -13.12 -5.89
C LEU A 71 -29.43 -14.47 -6.56
N ALA A 72 -28.56 -14.52 -7.59
CA ALA A 72 -28.27 -15.75 -8.33
C ALA A 72 -27.60 -16.82 -7.45
N THR A 73 -26.79 -16.41 -6.47
CA THR A 73 -26.12 -17.31 -5.53
C THR A 73 -26.92 -17.58 -4.26
N VAL A 74 -28.08 -16.92 -4.10
CA VAL A 74 -28.95 -16.99 -2.91
C VAL A 74 -28.19 -16.55 -1.65
N ALA A 75 -27.35 -15.52 -1.78
CA ALA A 75 -26.70 -14.89 -0.64
C ALA A 75 -27.74 -14.14 0.21
N GLN A 76 -27.70 -14.34 1.53
CA GLN A 76 -28.65 -13.72 2.47
C GLN A 76 -28.22 -12.31 2.86
N ALA A 77 -26.93 -12.02 2.73
CA ALA A 77 -26.33 -10.76 3.09
C ALA A 77 -25.17 -10.42 2.15
N VAL A 78 -24.84 -9.13 2.07
CA VAL A 78 -23.66 -8.63 1.36
C VAL A 78 -22.74 -7.91 2.33
N HIS A 79 -21.47 -8.32 2.36
CA HIS A 79 -20.42 -7.60 3.06
C HIS A 79 -19.66 -6.71 2.07
N PRO A 80 -19.71 -5.37 2.21
CA PRO A 80 -19.09 -4.47 1.23
C PRO A 80 -17.59 -4.28 1.46
N GLY A 81 -17.06 -4.66 2.62
CA GLY A 81 -15.66 -4.39 2.98
C GLY A 81 -15.45 -2.89 3.21
N TYR A 82 -14.47 -2.32 2.52
CA TYR A 82 -14.19 -0.88 2.51
C TYR A 82 -13.93 -0.37 1.09
N GLY A 83 -14.09 0.94 0.85
CA GLY A 83 -14.05 1.48 -0.51
C GLY A 83 -15.22 0.95 -1.37
N PHE A 84 -15.11 1.10 -2.69
CA PHE A 84 -16.17 0.74 -3.64
C PHE A 84 -17.57 1.19 -3.21
N LEU A 85 -18.47 0.24 -2.91
CA LEU A 85 -19.87 0.49 -2.58
C LEU A 85 -20.16 0.51 -1.07
N SER A 86 -19.13 0.44 -0.20
CA SER A 86 -19.32 0.37 1.26
C SER A 86 -19.97 1.59 1.90
N GLU A 87 -19.86 2.76 1.27
CA GLU A 87 -20.44 4.03 1.74
C GLU A 87 -21.40 4.60 0.68
N ASN A 88 -21.95 3.73 -0.19
CA ASN A 88 -22.83 4.14 -1.29
C ASN A 88 -24.31 3.93 -0.91
N GLU A 89 -25.05 5.05 -0.82
CA GLU A 89 -26.48 5.06 -0.45
C GLU A 89 -27.34 4.23 -1.40
N ASP A 90 -27.14 4.38 -2.71
CA ASP A 90 -27.91 3.67 -3.74
C ASP A 90 -27.75 2.14 -3.63
N PHE A 91 -26.53 1.69 -3.31
CA PHE A 91 -26.23 0.28 -3.12
C PHE A 91 -26.91 -0.31 -1.88
N ALA A 92 -26.86 0.41 -0.76
CA ALA A 92 -27.50 -0.03 0.47
C ALA A 92 -29.04 -0.09 0.31
N HIS A 93 -29.64 0.90 -0.37
CA HIS A 93 -31.06 0.85 -0.76
C HIS A 93 -31.37 -0.30 -1.72
N ALA A 94 -30.48 -0.60 -2.67
CA ALA A 94 -30.67 -1.71 -3.60
C ALA A 94 -30.64 -3.07 -2.88
N CYS A 95 -29.78 -3.23 -1.86
CA CYS A 95 -29.76 -4.42 -1.00
C CYS A 95 -31.09 -4.58 -0.25
N GLU A 96 -31.57 -3.51 0.40
CA GLU A 96 -32.85 -3.51 1.12
C GLU A 96 -34.01 -3.89 0.21
N LYS A 97 -34.11 -3.27 -0.97
CA LYS A 97 -35.15 -3.56 -1.98
C LYS A 97 -35.11 -5.00 -2.48
N ALA A 98 -33.92 -5.60 -2.55
CA ALA A 98 -33.72 -6.99 -2.95
C ALA A 98 -33.92 -8.00 -1.79
N GLY A 99 -34.18 -7.53 -0.56
CA GLY A 99 -34.30 -8.39 0.62
C GLY A 99 -32.97 -9.01 1.06
N ILE A 100 -31.85 -8.36 0.73
CA ILE A 100 -30.49 -8.78 1.08
C ILE A 100 -30.01 -7.90 2.23
N GLU A 101 -29.55 -8.51 3.32
CA GLU A 101 -29.01 -7.74 4.45
C GLU A 101 -27.68 -7.06 4.06
N PHE A 102 -27.63 -5.73 4.18
CA PHE A 102 -26.38 -4.98 4.03
C PHE A 102 -25.59 -5.04 5.35
N ILE A 103 -24.41 -5.66 5.34
CA ILE A 103 -23.57 -5.77 6.54
C ILE A 103 -22.79 -4.47 6.73
N GLY A 104 -23.47 -3.50 7.34
CA GLY A 104 -22.96 -2.16 7.57
C GLY A 104 -24.01 -1.28 8.26
N PRO A 105 -23.78 0.04 8.30
CA PRO A 105 -24.75 0.98 8.87
C PRO A 105 -26.00 1.10 8.00
N PRO A 106 -27.13 1.58 8.58
CA PRO A 106 -28.35 1.84 7.83
C PRO A 106 -28.13 2.99 6.82
N VAL A 107 -28.98 3.04 5.78
CA VAL A 107 -28.83 4.00 4.67
C VAL A 107 -28.85 5.44 5.16
N GLU A 108 -29.73 5.74 6.12
CA GLU A 108 -29.86 7.07 6.71
C GLU A 108 -28.58 7.53 7.41
N ALA A 109 -27.84 6.59 8.03
CA ALA A 109 -26.58 6.90 8.69
C ALA A 109 -25.47 7.16 7.67
N ILE A 110 -25.44 6.40 6.55
CA ILE A 110 -24.52 6.64 5.44
C ILE A 110 -24.78 8.04 4.86
N ALA A 111 -26.03 8.35 4.54
CA ALA A 111 -26.43 9.64 3.97
C ALA A 111 -26.13 10.82 4.91
N ALA A 112 -26.41 10.66 6.21
CA ALA A 112 -26.16 11.68 7.22
C ALA A 112 -24.66 12.06 7.32
N MET A 113 -23.77 11.11 7.07
CA MET A 113 -22.32 11.31 7.16
C MET A 113 -21.66 11.64 5.81
N GLY A 114 -22.35 11.44 4.67
CA GLY A 114 -21.82 11.77 3.34
C GLY A 114 -21.66 13.28 3.07
N SER A 115 -22.39 14.14 3.78
CA SER A 115 -22.28 15.61 3.66
C SER A 115 -21.56 16.22 4.85
N LYS A 116 -20.41 16.87 4.60
CA LYS A 116 -19.60 17.53 5.65
C LYS A 116 -20.40 18.53 6.50
N ALA A 117 -21.25 19.33 5.87
CA ALA A 117 -22.06 20.32 6.58
C ALA A 117 -23.14 19.66 7.46
N ALA A 118 -23.84 18.65 6.91
CA ALA A 118 -24.87 17.92 7.65
C ALA A 118 -24.25 17.12 8.82
N ALA A 119 -23.14 16.44 8.56
CA ALA A 119 -22.40 15.69 9.56
C ALA A 119 -21.98 16.60 10.72
N LYS A 120 -21.43 17.78 10.43
CA LYS A 120 -21.04 18.75 11.46
C LYS A 120 -22.21 19.29 12.27
N ALA A 121 -23.34 19.61 11.64
CA ALA A 121 -24.53 20.05 12.36
C ALA A 121 -25.05 18.99 13.34
N LEU A 122 -25.05 17.72 12.90
CA LEU A 122 -25.41 16.57 13.75
C LEU A 122 -24.42 16.39 14.90
N MET A 123 -23.11 16.43 14.62
CA MET A 123 -22.07 16.31 15.64
C MET A 123 -22.12 17.43 16.67
N HIS A 124 -22.42 18.67 16.25
CA HIS A 124 -22.62 19.79 17.16
C HIS A 124 -23.78 19.53 18.13
N SER A 125 -24.90 19.04 17.59
CA SER A 125 -26.10 18.72 18.38
C SER A 125 -25.88 17.52 19.31
N ALA A 126 -24.96 16.62 18.95
CA ALA A 126 -24.52 15.50 19.76
C ALA A 126 -23.43 15.85 20.80
N ALA A 127 -23.11 17.14 20.96
CA ALA A 127 -22.05 17.64 21.85
C ALA A 127 -20.65 17.04 21.57
N VAL A 128 -20.39 16.66 20.31
CA VAL A 128 -19.08 16.22 19.86
C VAL A 128 -18.22 17.45 19.56
N PRO A 129 -16.99 17.56 20.09
CA PRO A 129 -16.13 18.71 19.83
C PRO A 129 -15.87 18.91 18.34
N LEU A 130 -16.09 20.13 17.84
CA LEU A 130 -15.82 20.51 16.45
C LEU A 130 -14.67 21.50 16.37
N VAL A 131 -13.92 21.45 15.26
CA VAL A 131 -12.90 22.46 14.97
C VAL A 131 -13.60 23.82 14.91
N PRO A 132 -13.13 24.85 15.63
CA PRO A 132 -13.67 26.20 15.52
C PRO A 132 -13.72 26.64 14.06
N GLY A 133 -14.87 27.13 13.60
CA GLY A 133 -15.08 27.36 12.18
C GLY A 133 -16.43 27.96 11.86
N TYR A 134 -16.56 28.42 10.62
CA TYR A 134 -17.81 28.87 10.02
C TYR A 134 -18.33 27.83 9.04
N HIS A 135 -19.55 27.37 9.27
CA HIS A 135 -20.23 26.33 8.48
C HIS A 135 -21.63 26.75 8.02
N GLY A 136 -21.95 28.04 8.14
CA GLY A 136 -23.27 28.56 7.82
C GLY A 136 -23.57 28.64 6.33
N ASP A 137 -24.85 28.83 6.02
CA ASP A 137 -25.34 28.88 4.64
C ASP A 137 -25.03 30.19 3.92
N ASP A 138 -24.69 31.26 4.64
CA ASP A 138 -24.36 32.56 4.06
C ASP A 138 -22.94 32.54 3.49
N GLN A 139 -22.85 32.68 2.17
CA GLN A 139 -21.61 32.59 1.40
C GLN A 139 -21.11 33.97 0.92
N ASN A 140 -21.61 35.05 1.53
CA ASN A 140 -21.14 36.41 1.29
C ASN A 140 -19.64 36.54 1.63
N ALA A 141 -18.85 37.07 0.69
CA ALA A 141 -17.38 37.11 0.82
C ALA A 141 -16.90 37.97 2.00
N ASP A 142 -17.54 39.10 2.29
CA ASP A 142 -17.18 39.98 3.40
C ASP A 142 -17.53 39.36 4.76
N LEU A 143 -18.65 38.61 4.83
CA LEU A 143 -18.97 37.82 6.01
C LEU A 143 -17.93 36.73 6.24
N LEU A 144 -17.61 35.95 5.20
CA LEU A 144 -16.61 34.88 5.27
C LEU A 144 -15.24 35.43 5.71
N HIS A 145 -14.85 36.61 5.22
CA HIS A 145 -13.61 37.26 5.63
C HIS A 145 -13.63 37.65 7.11
N ARG A 146 -14.70 38.31 7.58
CA ARG A 146 -14.86 38.62 9.02
C ARG A 146 -14.86 37.38 9.90
N GLN A 147 -15.49 36.29 9.45
CA GLN A 147 -15.48 35.03 10.17
C GLN A 147 -14.06 34.45 10.27
N ALA A 148 -13.26 34.54 9.21
CA ALA A 148 -11.86 34.14 9.24
C ALA A 148 -11.03 34.99 10.23
N ASP A 149 -11.25 36.30 10.25
CA ASP A 149 -10.62 37.21 11.22
C ASP A 149 -11.01 36.84 12.67
N GLU A 150 -12.29 36.52 12.92
CA GLU A 150 -12.82 36.13 14.23
C GLU A 150 -12.28 34.76 14.71
N ILE A 151 -12.17 33.77 13.82
CA ILE A 151 -11.55 32.46 14.10
C ILE A 151 -10.05 32.62 14.40
N GLY A 152 -9.42 33.59 13.72
CA GLY A 152 -8.00 33.89 13.81
C GLY A 152 -7.14 32.98 12.93
N TYR A 153 -6.13 33.56 12.31
CA TYR A 153 -5.21 32.86 11.41
C TYR A 153 -4.19 31.96 12.16
N PRO A 154 -3.64 30.90 11.51
CA PRO A 154 -4.01 30.41 10.19
C PRO A 154 -5.40 29.75 10.17
N VAL A 155 -6.11 29.88 9.05
CA VAL A 155 -7.40 29.23 8.78
C VAL A 155 -7.31 28.36 7.53
N LEU A 156 -8.23 27.42 7.41
CA LEU A 156 -8.34 26.46 6.32
C LEU A 156 -9.68 26.66 5.62
N LEU A 157 -9.62 27.06 4.36
CA LEU A 157 -10.76 27.06 3.46
C LEU A 157 -10.95 25.65 2.93
N LYS A 158 -12.19 25.15 2.97
CA LYS A 158 -12.57 23.84 2.42
C LYS A 158 -13.82 23.97 1.56
N ALA A 159 -13.86 23.26 0.44
CA ALA A 159 -15.12 23.03 -0.27
C ALA A 159 -16.13 22.30 0.64
N SER A 160 -17.40 22.71 0.59
CA SER A 160 -18.48 22.09 1.37
C SER A 160 -18.85 20.69 0.86
N ALA A 161 -18.54 20.39 -0.40
CA ALA A 161 -18.76 19.09 -1.04
C ALA A 161 -17.41 18.46 -1.41
N GLY A 162 -17.36 17.12 -1.42
CA GLY A 162 -16.17 16.34 -1.81
C GLY A 162 -15.26 15.93 -0.66
N GLY A 163 -14.33 15.00 -0.96
CA GLY A 163 -13.35 14.41 -0.02
C GLY A 163 -11.92 14.41 -0.59
N GLY A 164 -10.95 13.94 0.21
CA GLY A 164 -9.57 13.68 -0.26
C GLY A 164 -8.70 14.91 -0.52
N GLY A 165 -8.84 15.98 0.24
CA GLY A 165 -7.91 17.13 0.20
C GLY A 165 -8.10 18.13 -0.96
N LYS A 166 -8.93 17.82 -1.96
CA LYS A 166 -9.24 18.70 -3.09
C LYS A 166 -10.11 19.89 -2.65
N GLY A 167 -9.82 21.09 -3.16
CA GLY A 167 -10.52 22.31 -2.76
C GLY A 167 -10.21 22.76 -1.33
N MET A 168 -8.99 22.49 -0.84
CA MET A 168 -8.52 22.93 0.47
C MET A 168 -7.39 23.94 0.33
N ARG A 169 -7.46 25.07 1.04
CA ARG A 169 -6.38 26.07 1.09
C ARG A 169 -6.14 26.60 2.48
N VAL A 170 -4.88 26.56 2.92
CA VAL A 170 -4.45 27.25 4.13
C VAL A 170 -4.28 28.73 3.80
N VAL A 171 -4.81 29.58 4.67
CA VAL A 171 -4.64 31.02 4.63
C VAL A 171 -3.93 31.42 5.92
N GLU A 172 -2.75 32.02 5.80
CA GLU A 172 -1.92 32.37 6.96
C GLU A 172 -2.18 33.78 7.49
N ARG A 173 -2.70 34.67 6.65
CA ARG A 173 -2.90 36.08 6.99
C ARG A 173 -4.16 36.65 6.33
N THR A 174 -4.69 37.71 6.91
CA THR A 174 -5.95 38.34 6.46
C THR A 174 -5.86 38.88 5.04
N GLU A 175 -4.71 39.39 4.62
CA GLU A 175 -4.52 39.99 3.29
C GLU A 175 -4.63 38.96 2.15
N ASP A 176 -4.34 37.69 2.46
CA ASP A 176 -4.32 36.59 1.50
C ASP A 176 -5.71 35.95 1.32
N PHE A 177 -6.69 36.27 2.19
CA PHE A 177 -7.97 35.58 2.28
C PHE A 177 -8.82 35.71 1.02
N ALA A 178 -8.98 36.93 0.48
CA ALA A 178 -9.85 37.18 -0.67
C ALA A 178 -9.41 36.39 -1.92
N ALA A 179 -8.09 36.35 -2.18
CA ALA A 179 -7.52 35.60 -3.29
C ALA A 179 -7.68 34.08 -3.09
N ALA A 180 -7.44 33.59 -1.87
CA ALA A 180 -7.61 32.18 -1.52
C ALA A 180 -9.08 31.73 -1.64
N LEU A 181 -10.03 32.54 -1.17
CA LEU A 181 -11.46 32.29 -1.27
C LEU A 181 -11.91 32.17 -2.73
N ALA A 182 -11.55 33.14 -3.58
CA ALA A 182 -11.91 33.11 -4.99
C ALA A 182 -11.34 31.87 -5.70
N SER A 183 -10.11 31.47 -5.35
CA SER A 183 -9.52 30.25 -5.87
C SER A 183 -10.25 29.00 -5.38
N CYS A 184 -10.58 28.91 -4.09
CA CYS A 184 -11.26 27.77 -3.49
C CYS A 184 -12.64 27.57 -4.11
N LYS A 185 -13.41 28.65 -4.30
CA LYS A 185 -14.73 28.60 -4.95
C LYS A 185 -14.65 28.11 -6.40
N ARG A 186 -13.67 28.57 -7.18
CA ARG A 186 -13.48 28.09 -8.56
C ARG A 186 -13.18 26.60 -8.62
N GLU A 187 -12.30 26.12 -7.74
CA GLU A 187 -11.94 24.70 -7.68
C GLU A 187 -13.11 23.84 -7.19
N ALA A 188 -13.87 24.32 -6.21
CA ALA A 188 -15.07 23.64 -5.71
C ALA A 188 -16.16 23.54 -6.80
N ALA A 189 -16.41 24.63 -7.52
CA ALA A 189 -17.34 24.65 -8.64
C ALA A 189 -16.92 23.71 -9.78
N SER A 190 -15.64 23.72 -10.17
CA SER A 190 -15.14 22.87 -11.26
C SER A 190 -15.11 21.39 -10.88
N SER A 191 -14.83 21.07 -9.61
CA SER A 191 -14.63 19.69 -9.16
C SER A 191 -15.92 19.03 -8.66
N PHE A 192 -16.84 19.81 -8.10
CA PHE A 192 -18.02 19.30 -7.38
C PHE A 192 -19.34 19.95 -7.79
N GLY A 193 -19.32 20.89 -8.74
CA GLY A 193 -20.52 21.62 -9.16
C GLY A 193 -21.13 22.51 -8.07
N ASN A 194 -20.39 22.76 -6.99
CA ASN A 194 -20.85 23.50 -5.82
C ASN A 194 -19.74 24.44 -5.35
N ASP A 195 -20.00 25.75 -5.33
CA ASP A 195 -19.02 26.78 -4.98
C ASP A 195 -19.00 27.13 -3.49
N ARG A 196 -19.80 26.43 -2.66
CA ARG A 196 -19.89 26.68 -1.22
C ARG A 196 -18.61 26.26 -0.51
N VAL A 197 -18.19 27.09 0.44
CA VAL A 197 -17.00 26.87 1.26
C VAL A 197 -17.31 26.88 2.75
N LEU A 198 -16.44 26.22 3.50
CA LEU A 198 -16.36 26.20 4.94
C LEU A 198 -15.03 26.83 5.38
N ILE A 199 -15.02 27.50 6.52
CA ILE A 199 -13.81 28.04 7.14
C ILE A 199 -13.58 27.29 8.44
N GLU A 200 -12.37 26.79 8.65
CA GLU A 200 -11.97 26.11 9.88
C GLU A 200 -10.67 26.68 10.41
N LYS A 201 -10.46 26.61 11.72
CA LYS A 201 -9.16 26.86 12.30
C LYS A 201 -8.16 25.84 11.74
N TYR A 202 -7.03 26.32 11.23
CA TYR A 202 -5.94 25.44 10.83
C TYR A 202 -5.13 25.04 12.06
N LEU A 203 -5.07 23.73 12.32
CA LEU A 203 -4.30 23.18 13.43
C LEU A 203 -2.87 22.89 12.97
N THR A 204 -1.89 23.41 13.70
CA THR A 204 -0.47 23.20 13.41
C THR A 204 0.03 21.92 14.08
N ARG A 205 0.78 21.11 13.32
CA ARG A 205 1.26 19.78 13.74
C ARG A 205 0.18 18.89 14.36
N PRO A 206 -0.97 18.69 13.69
CA PRO A 206 -2.03 17.88 14.27
C PRO A 206 -1.67 16.40 14.20
N ARG A 207 -2.17 15.64 15.17
CA ARG A 207 -2.25 14.18 15.10
C ARG A 207 -3.59 13.76 14.51
N HIS A 208 -3.56 12.74 13.67
CA HIS A 208 -4.77 12.08 13.20
C HIS A 208 -5.02 10.87 14.12
N VAL A 209 -5.97 11.02 15.03
CA VAL A 209 -6.34 9.97 16.00
C VAL A 209 -7.79 9.60 15.78
N GLU A 210 -8.08 8.33 15.64
CA GLU A 210 -9.42 7.85 15.33
C GLU A 210 -9.88 6.84 16.36
N VAL A 211 -11.20 6.68 16.50
CA VAL A 211 -11.81 5.76 17.46
C VAL A 211 -12.68 4.75 16.72
N GLN A 212 -12.42 3.47 16.97
CA GLN A 212 -13.30 2.39 16.51
C GLN A 212 -14.60 2.43 17.31
N VAL A 213 -15.73 2.51 16.63
CA VAL A 213 -17.05 2.33 17.25
C VAL A 213 -17.74 1.09 16.71
N PHE A 214 -18.62 0.52 17.53
CA PHE A 214 -19.48 -0.59 17.17
C PHE A 214 -20.86 -0.38 17.78
N ALA A 215 -21.90 -0.53 16.98
CA ALA A 215 -23.28 -0.43 17.45
C ALA A 215 -24.14 -1.58 16.93
N ASP A 216 -25.17 -1.97 17.69
CA ASP A 216 -26.12 -3.01 17.31
C ASP A 216 -27.53 -2.47 17.01
N LYS A 217 -28.41 -3.35 16.52
CA LYS A 217 -29.82 -3.03 16.24
C LYS A 217 -30.68 -2.88 17.50
N HIS A 218 -30.11 -3.05 18.69
CA HIS A 218 -30.79 -3.02 20.00
C HIS A 218 -30.48 -1.74 20.80
N GLY A 219 -29.76 -0.79 20.19
CA GLY A 219 -29.35 0.47 20.82
C GLY A 219 -28.05 0.37 21.63
N GLY A 220 -27.39 -0.80 21.63
CA GLY A 220 -26.04 -0.98 22.15
C GLY A 220 -25.04 -0.23 21.29
N ALA A 221 -24.11 0.48 21.93
CA ALA A 221 -23.00 1.14 21.25
C ALA A 221 -21.77 1.22 22.18
N VAL A 222 -20.61 0.81 21.67
CA VAL A 222 -19.32 0.78 22.38
C VAL A 222 -18.21 1.33 21.49
N TYR A 223 -17.09 1.74 22.11
CA TYR A 223 -15.84 2.04 21.41
C TYR A 223 -14.76 0.99 21.74
N LEU A 224 -13.99 0.61 20.72
CA LEU A 224 -12.85 -0.31 20.82
C LEU A 224 -11.52 0.44 20.75
N PHE A 225 -11.45 1.51 21.54
CA PHE A 225 -10.29 2.38 21.72
C PHE A 225 -9.84 3.11 20.44
N ASP A 226 -8.69 3.75 20.55
CA ASP A 226 -8.09 4.69 19.61
C ASP A 226 -6.97 4.06 18.77
N ARG A 227 -6.80 4.61 17.56
CA ARG A 227 -5.66 4.37 16.67
C ARG A 227 -5.03 5.71 16.30
N ASP A 228 -3.71 5.76 16.22
CA ASP A 228 -2.99 6.88 15.62
C ASP A 228 -2.62 6.55 14.18
N CYS A 229 -3.08 7.38 13.26
CA CYS A 229 -2.85 7.26 11.82
C CYS A 229 -2.12 8.50 11.27
N SER A 230 -1.37 9.20 12.13
CA SER A 230 -0.72 10.47 11.76
C SER A 230 0.36 10.29 10.69
N VAL A 231 0.99 9.10 10.62
CA VAL A 231 2.00 8.82 9.60
C VAL A 231 1.31 8.52 8.26
N GLN A 232 1.15 9.58 7.48
CA GLN A 232 0.49 9.56 6.18
C GLN A 232 1.30 10.32 5.14
N ARG A 233 1.17 9.93 3.87
CA ARG A 233 1.76 10.61 2.71
C ARG A 233 0.64 11.13 1.83
N ARG A 234 0.55 12.46 1.63
CA ARG A 234 -0.51 13.08 0.80
C ARG A 234 -1.92 12.56 1.14
N HIS A 235 -2.24 12.46 2.43
CA HIS A 235 -3.51 11.92 2.96
C HIS A 235 -3.73 10.40 2.82
N GLN A 236 -2.74 9.65 2.35
CA GLN A 236 -2.75 8.19 2.38
C GLN A 236 -2.05 7.70 3.65
N LYS A 237 -2.77 6.96 4.52
CA LYS A 237 -2.21 6.36 5.74
C LYS A 237 -1.14 5.31 5.36
N VAL A 238 -0.01 5.31 6.08
CA VAL A 238 1.17 4.47 5.77
C VAL A 238 1.53 3.56 6.95
N LEU A 239 1.54 4.12 8.16
CA LEU A 239 1.70 3.38 9.41
C LEU A 239 0.57 3.77 10.37
N GLU A 240 0.01 2.78 11.03
CA GLU A 240 -1.04 2.92 12.01
C GLU A 240 -0.65 2.20 13.30
N GLU A 241 -1.00 2.76 14.45
CA GLU A 241 -0.73 2.10 15.72
C GLU A 241 -1.86 2.23 16.73
N ALA A 242 -2.04 1.18 17.52
CA ALA A 242 -3.05 1.12 18.57
C ALA A 242 -2.44 0.58 19.88
N PRO A 243 -2.75 1.18 21.04
CA PRO A 243 -3.45 2.46 21.20
C PRO A 243 -2.60 3.65 20.72
N ALA A 244 -3.19 4.84 20.56
CA ALA A 244 -2.45 6.04 20.20
C ALA A 244 -1.41 6.39 21.30
N PRO A 245 -0.13 6.63 20.91
CA PRO A 245 0.95 6.83 21.87
C PRO A 245 0.78 8.14 22.64
N GLY A 246 1.14 8.13 23.93
CA GLY A 246 1.16 9.33 24.78
C GLY A 246 -0.22 9.89 25.16
N LEU A 247 -1.33 9.25 24.77
CA LEU A 247 -2.67 9.75 25.10
C LEU A 247 -3.05 9.42 26.55
N ALA A 248 -3.35 10.44 27.33
CA ALA A 248 -3.76 10.28 28.73
C ALA A 248 -5.10 9.50 28.84
N PRO A 249 -5.29 8.65 29.87
CA PRO A 249 -6.49 7.81 29.98
C PRO A 249 -7.83 8.57 29.98
N HIS A 250 -7.86 9.78 30.54
CA HIS A 250 -9.07 10.60 30.57
C HIS A 250 -9.40 11.19 29.19
N VAL A 251 -8.41 11.59 28.39
CA VAL A 251 -8.60 12.06 27.01
C VAL A 251 -9.09 10.92 26.14
N ARG A 252 -8.47 9.74 26.25
CA ARG A 252 -8.91 8.51 25.56
C ARG A 252 -10.38 8.19 25.85
N ARG A 253 -10.78 8.26 27.12
CA ARG A 253 -12.17 8.05 27.52
C ARG A 253 -13.09 9.10 26.89
N ALA A 254 -12.73 10.38 26.98
CA ALA A 254 -13.53 11.47 26.42
C ALA A 254 -13.71 11.34 24.90
N MET A 255 -12.66 10.97 24.17
CA MET A 255 -12.73 10.66 22.74
C MET A 255 -13.64 9.47 22.45
N GLY A 256 -13.51 8.39 23.24
CA GLY A 256 -14.35 7.21 23.14
C GLY A 256 -15.83 7.50 23.35
N GLU A 257 -16.16 8.25 24.40
CA GLU A 257 -17.52 8.67 24.72
C GLU A 257 -18.10 9.60 23.65
N ALA A 258 -17.29 10.55 23.14
CA ALA A 258 -17.69 11.42 22.03
C ALA A 258 -17.94 10.61 20.74
N ALA A 259 -17.13 9.60 20.45
CA ALA A 259 -17.32 8.72 19.29
C ALA A 259 -18.60 7.88 19.40
N VAL A 260 -18.91 7.35 20.59
CA VAL A 260 -20.18 6.65 20.84
C VAL A 260 -21.37 7.61 20.74
N ALA A 261 -21.24 8.84 21.23
CA ALA A 261 -22.27 9.86 21.07
C ALA A 261 -22.52 10.19 19.59
N ALA A 262 -21.46 10.32 18.78
CA ALA A 262 -21.54 10.49 17.33
C ALA A 262 -22.31 9.33 16.66
N ALA A 263 -21.93 8.09 16.98
CA ALA A 263 -22.59 6.90 16.44
C ALA A 263 -24.09 6.84 16.82
N ARG A 264 -24.42 7.16 18.07
CA ARG A 264 -25.83 7.21 18.53
C ARG A 264 -26.64 8.30 17.84
N ALA A 265 -26.03 9.45 17.56
CA ALA A 265 -26.71 10.58 16.92
C ALA A 265 -27.24 10.26 15.52
N VAL A 266 -26.65 9.25 14.84
CA VAL A 266 -27.09 8.79 13.51
C VAL A 266 -27.71 7.40 13.52
N ASN A 267 -28.06 6.85 14.70
CA ASN A 267 -28.58 5.49 14.84
C ASN A 267 -27.69 4.45 14.12
N TYR A 268 -26.37 4.59 14.28
CA TYR A 268 -25.39 3.78 13.59
C TYR A 268 -25.53 2.28 13.94
N VAL A 269 -25.16 1.40 13.01
CA VAL A 269 -25.12 -0.07 13.19
C VAL A 269 -23.85 -0.63 12.56
N GLY A 270 -23.30 -1.68 13.15
CA GLY A 270 -22.09 -2.34 12.67
C GLY A 270 -20.82 -1.60 13.10
N ALA A 271 -19.74 -1.81 12.35
CA ALA A 271 -18.45 -1.17 12.58
C ALA A 271 -18.40 0.21 11.91
N GLY A 272 -17.86 1.20 12.63
CA GLY A 272 -17.61 2.53 12.09
C GLY A 272 -16.38 3.14 12.74
N THR A 273 -15.83 4.20 12.15
CA THR A 273 -14.69 4.91 12.74
C THR A 273 -14.97 6.39 12.77
N VAL A 274 -14.81 6.99 13.95
CA VAL A 274 -14.89 8.44 14.14
C VAL A 274 -13.47 8.97 14.13
N GLU A 275 -13.14 9.78 13.13
CA GLU A 275 -11.82 10.36 12.96
C GLU A 275 -11.76 11.72 13.68
N PHE A 276 -10.74 11.90 14.52
CA PHE A 276 -10.45 13.15 15.20
C PHE A 276 -9.11 13.72 14.74
N ILE A 277 -9.05 15.04 14.77
CA ILE A 277 -7.81 15.78 14.66
C ILE A 277 -7.45 16.35 16.04
N MET A 278 -6.23 16.07 16.50
CA MET A 278 -5.78 16.36 17.84
C MET A 278 -4.59 17.32 17.82
N THR A 279 -4.62 18.32 18.69
CA THR A 279 -3.53 19.28 18.90
C THR A 279 -2.45 18.69 19.82
N ALA A 280 -1.29 19.35 19.88
CA ALA A 280 -0.25 19.00 20.85
C ALA A 280 -0.68 19.17 22.32
N GLY A 281 -1.69 20.03 22.59
CA GLY A 281 -2.25 20.24 23.93
C GLY A 281 -3.20 19.14 24.39
N GLY A 282 -3.59 18.22 23.49
CA GLY A 282 -4.53 17.14 23.77
C GLY A 282 -5.99 17.52 23.53
N GLU A 283 -6.28 18.72 23.02
CA GLU A 283 -7.59 19.06 22.48
C GLU A 283 -7.84 18.25 21.20
N PHE A 284 -9.03 17.65 21.10
CA PHE A 284 -9.42 16.85 19.94
C PHE A 284 -10.71 17.40 19.35
N TYR A 285 -10.83 17.25 18.03
CA TYR A 285 -11.95 17.77 17.27
C TYR A 285 -12.37 16.76 16.20
N PHE A 286 -13.68 16.56 16.05
CA PHE A 286 -14.24 15.68 15.04
C PHE A 286 -13.87 16.18 13.64
N MET A 287 -13.39 15.27 12.81
CA MET A 287 -13.06 15.50 11.42
C MET A 287 -14.16 14.92 10.52
N GLU A 288 -14.38 13.62 10.62
CA GLU A 288 -15.41 12.90 9.88
C GLU A 288 -15.71 11.53 10.53
N MET A 289 -16.76 10.86 10.06
CA MET A 289 -17.08 9.50 10.45
C MET A 289 -17.12 8.64 9.18
N ASN A 290 -16.25 7.64 9.11
CA ASN A 290 -16.25 6.66 8.03
C ASN A 290 -17.28 5.58 8.36
N THR A 291 -18.25 5.39 7.45
CA THR A 291 -19.43 4.56 7.69
C THR A 291 -19.21 3.10 7.29
N ARG A 292 -18.03 2.58 7.65
CA ARG A 292 -17.52 1.27 7.23
C ARG A 292 -16.44 0.74 8.19
N LEU A 293 -16.03 -0.51 7.96
CA LEU A 293 -14.80 -1.04 8.54
C LEU A 293 -13.60 -0.25 7.99
N GLN A 294 -12.64 0.10 8.84
CA GLN A 294 -11.38 0.72 8.39
C GLN A 294 -10.36 -0.33 7.94
N VAL A 295 -9.43 0.09 7.08
CA VAL A 295 -8.37 -0.79 6.55
C VAL A 295 -7.49 -1.30 7.70
N GLU A 296 -7.14 -0.38 8.59
CA GLU A 296 -6.32 -0.47 9.80
C GLU A 296 -7.06 -1.03 11.03
N HIS A 297 -8.25 -1.60 10.85
CA HIS A 297 -8.94 -2.31 11.93
C HIS A 297 -8.10 -3.41 12.60
N PRO A 298 -7.13 -4.12 11.95
CA PRO A 298 -6.35 -5.16 12.59
C PRO A 298 -5.56 -4.69 13.82
N VAL A 299 -5.05 -3.46 13.88
CA VAL A 299 -4.36 -2.99 15.11
C VAL A 299 -5.31 -2.92 16.30
N THR A 300 -6.58 -2.55 16.08
CA THR A 300 -7.64 -2.61 17.10
C THR A 300 -7.93 -4.05 17.50
N GLU A 301 -8.03 -4.96 16.54
CA GLU A 301 -8.24 -6.39 16.82
C GLU A 301 -7.11 -6.97 17.67
N MET A 302 -5.86 -6.63 17.36
CA MET A 302 -4.69 -7.14 18.07
C MET A 302 -4.64 -6.67 19.53
N ILE A 303 -5.03 -5.42 19.83
CA ILE A 303 -5.05 -4.94 21.22
C ILE A 303 -6.31 -5.35 22.01
N THR A 304 -7.44 -5.58 21.34
CA THR A 304 -8.72 -5.89 22.02
C THR A 304 -9.05 -7.38 22.05
N GLY A 305 -8.55 -8.14 21.08
CA GLY A 305 -8.88 -9.55 20.90
C GLY A 305 -10.23 -9.84 20.31
N GLN A 306 -10.84 -8.85 19.69
CA GLN A 306 -12.11 -9.00 19.04
C GLN A 306 -11.88 -9.12 17.53
N ASP A 307 -12.58 -10.06 16.89
CA ASP A 307 -12.71 -10.10 15.43
C ASP A 307 -13.87 -9.17 15.06
N LEU A 308 -13.55 -8.03 14.45
CA LEU A 308 -14.54 -7.00 14.12
C LEU A 308 -15.44 -7.42 12.96
N VAL A 309 -14.94 -8.23 12.03
CA VAL A 309 -15.77 -8.82 10.97
C VAL A 309 -16.78 -9.78 11.60
N GLU A 310 -16.37 -10.61 12.57
CA GLU A 310 -17.32 -11.48 13.28
C GLU A 310 -18.42 -10.68 13.97
N TRP A 311 -18.07 -9.58 14.65
CA TRP A 311 -19.05 -8.69 15.25
C TRP A 311 -19.99 -8.09 14.20
N GLN A 312 -19.50 -7.73 13.01
CA GLN A 312 -20.33 -7.17 11.93
C GLN A 312 -21.37 -8.21 11.48
N LEU A 313 -20.93 -9.46 11.29
CA LEU A 313 -21.82 -10.55 10.89
C LEU A 313 -22.90 -10.85 11.94
N ARG A 314 -22.52 -10.87 13.22
CA ARG A 314 -23.46 -11.10 14.34
C ARG A 314 -24.50 -10.00 14.44
N VAL A 315 -24.06 -8.74 14.44
CA VAL A 315 -24.95 -7.58 14.54
C VAL A 315 -25.88 -7.47 13.34
N ALA A 316 -25.37 -7.67 12.12
CA ALA A 316 -26.21 -7.68 10.92
C ALA A 316 -27.28 -8.79 11.00
N ALA A 317 -26.93 -9.95 11.53
CA ALA A 317 -27.86 -11.05 11.80
C ALA A 317 -28.85 -10.79 12.96
N GLY A 318 -28.81 -9.61 13.58
CA GLY A 318 -29.72 -9.19 14.64
C GLY A 318 -29.29 -9.58 16.06
N GLU A 319 -28.07 -10.08 16.27
CA GLU A 319 -27.53 -10.33 17.60
C GLU A 319 -27.13 -9.01 18.30
N PRO A 320 -27.21 -8.93 19.64
CA PRO A 320 -26.66 -7.80 20.39
C PRO A 320 -25.13 -7.81 20.38
N LEU A 321 -24.51 -6.69 20.79
CA LEU A 321 -23.06 -6.60 20.98
C LEU A 321 -22.55 -7.72 21.92
N PRO A 322 -21.46 -8.42 21.56
CA PRO A 322 -20.93 -9.50 22.39
C PRO A 322 -20.37 -9.05 23.75
N LEU A 323 -19.92 -7.80 23.85
CA LEU A 323 -19.31 -7.22 25.05
C LEU A 323 -19.82 -5.81 25.31
N ALA A 324 -19.98 -5.47 26.59
CA ALA A 324 -20.20 -4.12 27.06
C ALA A 324 -18.89 -3.32 27.15
N GLN A 325 -19.00 -1.99 27.29
CA GLN A 325 -17.86 -1.07 27.28
C GLN A 325 -16.80 -1.37 28.35
N ASP A 326 -17.22 -1.82 29.54
CA ASP A 326 -16.36 -2.13 30.68
C ASP A 326 -15.67 -3.50 30.59
N GLN A 327 -16.14 -4.36 29.68
CA GLN A 327 -15.53 -5.66 29.38
C GLN A 327 -14.41 -5.56 28.34
N LEU A 328 -14.40 -4.49 27.54
CA LEU A 328 -13.34 -4.20 26.56
C LEU A 328 -12.07 -3.73 27.27
N LYS A 329 -10.92 -4.29 26.87
CA LYS A 329 -9.61 -3.99 27.47
C LYS A 329 -8.54 -3.86 26.39
N ILE A 330 -7.57 -3.00 26.65
CA ILE A 330 -6.33 -2.90 25.86
C ILE A 330 -5.33 -3.91 26.41
N GLN A 331 -4.74 -4.72 25.53
CA GLN A 331 -3.65 -5.63 25.84
C GLN A 331 -2.48 -5.38 24.88
N GLY A 332 -1.37 -4.87 25.42
CA GLY A 332 -0.18 -4.58 24.65
C GLY A 332 -0.34 -3.41 23.67
N HIS A 333 0.44 -3.46 22.60
CA HIS A 333 0.50 -2.44 21.55
C HIS A 333 0.62 -3.12 20.19
N ALA A 334 -0.04 -2.57 19.18
CA ALA A 334 0.02 -3.06 17.81
C ALA A 334 0.42 -1.94 16.85
N ILE A 335 1.19 -2.30 15.82
CA ILE A 335 1.60 -1.41 14.74
C ILE A 335 1.31 -2.13 13.43
N GLU A 336 0.71 -1.44 12.48
CA GLU A 336 0.45 -1.88 11.12
C GLU A 336 1.25 -1.04 10.13
N ALA A 337 1.73 -1.70 9.08
CA ALA A 337 2.37 -1.08 7.94
C ALA A 337 1.70 -1.53 6.64
N ARG A 338 1.36 -0.56 5.79
CA ARG A 338 0.80 -0.83 4.46
C ARG A 338 1.92 -1.01 3.44
N ILE A 339 2.11 -2.25 3.00
CA ILE A 339 3.06 -2.58 1.96
C ILE A 339 2.41 -2.30 0.60
N TYR A 340 2.91 -1.30 -0.10
CA TYR A 340 2.42 -0.86 -1.39
C TYR A 340 3.41 -1.17 -2.52
N ALA A 341 2.88 -1.52 -3.68
CA ALA A 341 3.61 -1.55 -4.94
C ALA A 341 3.77 -0.12 -5.48
N GLU A 342 4.78 0.58 -4.99
CA GLU A 342 5.09 1.97 -5.35
C GLU A 342 6.61 2.22 -5.29
N HIS A 343 7.06 3.30 -5.93
CA HIS A 343 8.47 3.68 -5.97
C HIS A 343 8.72 4.96 -5.16
N PRO A 344 9.07 4.89 -3.85
CA PRO A 344 9.26 6.07 -3.00
C PRO A 344 10.22 7.12 -3.59
N ALA A 345 11.40 6.70 -4.07
CA ALA A 345 12.40 7.62 -4.63
C ALA A 345 11.95 8.35 -5.91
N ARG A 346 10.92 7.85 -6.62
CA ARG A 346 10.29 8.52 -7.76
C ARG A 346 8.96 9.16 -7.38
N GLY A 347 8.84 9.68 -6.16
CA GLY A 347 7.64 10.37 -5.70
C GLY A 347 6.45 9.45 -5.42
N PHE A 348 6.73 8.17 -5.12
CA PHE A 348 5.74 7.12 -4.84
C PHE A 348 4.79 6.90 -6.04
N LEU A 349 5.36 6.85 -7.25
CA LEU A 349 4.62 6.39 -8.42
C LEU A 349 4.23 4.92 -8.21
N PRO A 350 2.97 4.54 -8.47
CA PRO A 350 2.55 3.14 -8.42
C PRO A 350 3.36 2.28 -9.36
N SER A 351 3.62 1.05 -8.94
CA SER A 351 4.37 0.06 -9.70
C SER A 351 3.45 -1.13 -9.98
N THR A 352 3.36 -1.53 -11.25
CA THR A 352 2.57 -2.67 -11.70
C THR A 352 3.49 -3.77 -12.21
N GLY A 353 2.96 -4.98 -12.32
CA GLY A 353 3.71 -6.14 -12.79
C GLY A 353 3.51 -7.38 -11.94
N THR A 354 4.12 -8.48 -12.36
CA THR A 354 4.00 -9.78 -11.70
C THR A 354 4.95 -9.86 -10.50
N LEU A 355 4.43 -10.33 -9.37
CA LEU A 355 5.19 -10.64 -8.16
C LEU A 355 5.97 -11.94 -8.38
N LYS A 356 7.13 -11.85 -9.04
CA LYS A 356 7.98 -13.00 -9.40
C LYS A 356 8.49 -13.76 -8.18
N HIS A 357 8.73 -13.04 -7.09
CA HIS A 357 9.06 -13.58 -5.77
C HIS A 357 8.32 -12.76 -4.74
N LEU A 358 7.65 -13.44 -3.81
CA LEU A 358 6.97 -12.79 -2.69
C LEU A 358 7.16 -13.64 -1.43
N ARG A 359 7.92 -13.09 -0.48
CA ARG A 359 8.07 -13.69 0.85
C ARG A 359 7.76 -12.64 1.90
N MET A 360 6.73 -12.89 2.69
CA MET A 360 6.42 -12.13 3.89
C MET A 360 7.12 -12.74 5.11
N PRO A 361 7.30 -11.98 6.21
CA PRO A 361 7.79 -12.53 7.47
C PRO A 361 6.93 -13.70 7.96
N GLU A 362 7.53 -14.56 8.79
CA GLU A 362 6.77 -15.63 9.43
C GLU A 362 5.70 -15.05 10.36
N GLY A 363 4.46 -15.48 10.18
CA GLY A 363 3.31 -14.98 10.92
C GLY A 363 2.03 -15.74 10.57
N ILE A 364 0.91 -15.26 11.09
CA ILE A 364 -0.42 -15.79 10.77
C ILE A 364 -1.12 -14.92 9.73
N GLU A 365 -2.08 -15.46 8.98
CA GLU A 365 -2.97 -14.67 8.13
C GLU A 365 -4.38 -14.55 8.73
N PHE A 366 -4.96 -13.35 8.66
CA PHE A 366 -6.39 -13.05 8.93
C PHE A 366 -6.96 -13.57 10.26
N SER A 367 -6.11 -13.83 11.26
CA SER A 367 -6.52 -14.33 12.58
C SER A 367 -5.80 -13.56 13.68
N LEU A 368 -6.23 -13.76 14.93
CA LEU A 368 -5.65 -13.05 16.09
C LEU A 368 -4.48 -13.80 16.73
N GLY A 369 -4.41 -15.11 16.53
CA GLY A 369 -3.44 -16.01 17.14
C GLY A 369 -4.04 -17.38 17.47
N LEU A 370 -3.28 -18.21 18.18
CA LEU A 370 -3.64 -19.59 18.51
C LEU A 370 -3.83 -19.73 20.03
N GLY A 371 -4.79 -20.56 20.44
CA GLY A 371 -4.98 -20.88 21.87
C GLY A 371 -5.39 -19.70 22.76
N GLY A 372 -5.90 -18.60 22.18
CA GLY A 372 -6.28 -17.38 22.91
C GLY A 372 -5.13 -16.37 23.09
N GLU A 373 -3.92 -16.71 22.67
CA GLU A 373 -2.78 -15.78 22.65
C GLU A 373 -2.75 -14.97 21.35
N ARG A 374 -2.19 -13.76 21.42
CA ARG A 374 -1.99 -12.92 20.23
C ARG A 374 -0.77 -13.38 19.46
N ALA A 375 -0.90 -13.49 18.14
CA ALA A 375 0.27 -13.73 17.31
C ALA A 375 1.19 -12.49 17.31
N PRO A 376 2.51 -12.71 17.37
CA PRO A 376 3.47 -11.61 17.31
C PRO A 376 3.42 -10.87 15.97
N VAL A 377 3.19 -11.60 14.87
CA VAL A 377 3.14 -11.08 13.51
C VAL A 377 1.90 -11.63 12.81
N ARG A 378 1.13 -10.75 12.18
CA ARG A 378 -0.03 -11.05 11.34
C ARG A 378 0.16 -10.38 9.98
N ILE A 379 -0.18 -11.09 8.91
CA ILE A 379 -0.14 -10.59 7.54
C ILE A 379 -1.52 -10.73 6.92
N ASP A 380 -2.11 -9.61 6.52
CA ASP A 380 -3.35 -9.61 5.75
C ASP A 380 -3.01 -9.24 4.30
N SER A 381 -3.00 -10.23 3.40
CA SER A 381 -2.58 -10.03 2.00
C SER A 381 -3.59 -10.59 1.00
N GLY A 382 -3.88 -9.77 -0.02
CA GLY A 382 -4.78 -10.10 -1.13
C GLY A 382 -4.08 -10.68 -2.36
N VAL A 383 -2.78 -10.94 -2.27
CA VAL A 383 -1.95 -11.46 -3.37
C VAL A 383 -1.08 -12.62 -2.90
N ARG A 384 -0.52 -13.35 -3.85
CA ARG A 384 0.48 -14.42 -3.64
C ARG A 384 1.60 -14.29 -4.67
N GLU A 385 2.72 -14.99 -4.44
CA GLU A 385 3.76 -15.15 -5.47
C GLU A 385 3.13 -15.62 -6.79
N GLY A 386 3.50 -14.97 -7.89
CA GLY A 386 2.96 -15.19 -9.23
C GLY A 386 1.74 -14.34 -9.60
N ASP A 387 1.07 -13.69 -8.64
CA ASP A 387 -0.02 -12.76 -8.96
C ASP A 387 0.50 -11.47 -9.61
N THR A 388 -0.35 -10.77 -10.34
CA THR A 388 -0.03 -9.51 -11.02
C THR A 388 -0.69 -8.32 -10.33
N ILE A 389 0.10 -7.31 -9.98
CA ILE A 389 -0.41 -5.98 -9.60
C ILE A 389 -0.82 -5.26 -10.87
N THR A 390 -2.13 -5.08 -11.05
CA THR A 390 -2.72 -4.45 -12.25
C THR A 390 -2.89 -2.94 -12.06
N PRO A 391 -2.98 -2.14 -13.14
CA PRO A 391 -3.17 -0.69 -13.03
C PRO A 391 -4.61 -0.29 -12.66
N PHE A 392 -5.55 -1.24 -12.56
CA PHE A 392 -6.98 -0.95 -12.39
C PHE A 392 -7.39 -0.69 -10.94
N TYR A 393 -6.56 -1.09 -9.97
CA TYR A 393 -6.93 -1.12 -8.56
C TYR A 393 -5.83 -0.60 -7.64
N ASP A 394 -6.15 -0.53 -6.35
CA ASP A 394 -5.22 -0.13 -5.30
C ASP A 394 -3.95 -1.03 -5.29
N PRO A 395 -2.75 -0.44 -5.23
CA PRO A 395 -1.49 -1.19 -5.30
C PRO A 395 -1.05 -1.83 -3.97
N MET A 396 -1.91 -1.91 -2.95
CA MET A 396 -1.55 -2.54 -1.66
C MET A 396 -1.34 -4.05 -1.84
N ILE A 397 -0.13 -4.50 -1.49
CA ILE A 397 0.28 -5.92 -1.53
C ILE A 397 -0.21 -6.61 -0.25
N ALA A 398 0.05 -5.99 0.91
CA ALA A 398 -0.29 -6.55 2.20
C ALA A 398 -0.35 -5.48 3.29
N LYS A 399 -1.06 -5.80 4.36
CA LYS A 399 -0.91 -5.15 5.66
C LYS A 399 -0.03 -6.05 6.52
N LEU A 400 1.06 -5.51 7.03
CA LEU A 400 1.94 -6.17 7.98
C LEU A 400 1.64 -5.64 9.37
N ILE A 401 1.15 -6.49 10.25
CA ILE A 401 0.74 -6.13 11.60
C ILE A 401 1.63 -6.85 12.60
N VAL A 402 2.13 -6.11 13.59
CA VAL A 402 2.83 -6.70 14.73
C VAL A 402 2.16 -6.32 16.02
N HIS A 403 2.23 -7.21 17.00
CA HIS A 403 1.77 -7.00 18.36
C HIS A 403 2.91 -7.24 19.33
N GLY A 404 2.98 -6.48 20.43
CA GLY A 404 3.91 -6.69 21.52
C GLY A 404 3.30 -6.28 22.87
N ALA A 405 3.92 -6.69 23.98
CA ALA A 405 3.45 -6.31 25.31
C ALA A 405 3.63 -4.80 25.58
N SER A 406 4.53 -4.14 24.85
CA SER A 406 4.74 -2.70 24.84
C SER A 406 4.97 -2.17 23.42
N ARG A 407 4.86 -0.85 23.26
CA ARG A 407 5.18 -0.18 21.99
C ARG A 407 6.63 -0.44 21.55
N ASP A 408 7.59 -0.43 22.47
CA ASP A 408 9.00 -0.71 22.16
C ASP A 408 9.21 -2.13 21.63
N GLU A 409 8.48 -3.11 22.17
CA GLU A 409 8.51 -4.48 21.68
C GLU A 409 7.89 -4.57 20.28
N ALA A 410 6.74 -3.92 20.06
CA ALA A 410 6.09 -3.83 18.77
C ALA A 410 6.99 -3.15 17.72
N LEU A 411 7.69 -2.07 18.06
CA LEU A 411 8.64 -1.38 17.17
C LEU A 411 9.80 -2.27 16.75
N LYS A 412 10.46 -2.96 17.71
CA LYS A 412 11.54 -3.91 17.41
C LYS A 412 11.05 -5.03 16.50
N ARG A 413 9.84 -5.53 16.78
CA ARG A 413 9.21 -6.57 15.97
C ARG A 413 8.86 -6.09 14.56
N MET A 414 8.31 -4.89 14.41
CA MET A 414 8.04 -4.27 13.10
C MET A 414 9.34 -4.11 12.30
N SER A 415 10.39 -3.62 12.94
CA SER A 415 11.71 -3.47 12.30
C SER A 415 12.26 -4.81 11.79
N HIS A 416 12.15 -5.89 12.58
CA HIS A 416 12.55 -7.22 12.11
C HIS A 416 11.63 -7.75 11.00
N ALA A 417 10.31 -7.62 11.15
CA ALA A 417 9.34 -8.14 10.20
C ALA A 417 9.48 -7.48 8.81
N LEU A 418 9.70 -6.17 8.74
CA LEU A 418 9.94 -5.45 7.48
C LEU A 418 11.26 -5.85 6.80
N ARG A 419 12.28 -6.27 7.56
CA ARG A 419 13.55 -6.75 7.01
C ARG A 419 13.44 -8.15 6.40
N ASP A 420 12.43 -8.91 6.81
CA ASP A 420 12.16 -10.26 6.30
C ASP A 420 11.22 -10.27 5.08
N CYS A 421 10.69 -9.10 4.69
CA CYS A 421 9.91 -8.91 3.48
C CYS A 421 10.81 -8.95 2.24
N GLU A 422 10.46 -9.80 1.27
CA GLU A 422 11.16 -9.92 0.00
C GLU A 422 10.16 -9.84 -1.14
N VAL A 423 10.38 -8.91 -2.06
CA VAL A 423 9.54 -8.71 -3.23
C VAL A 423 10.42 -8.53 -4.45
N VAL A 424 10.16 -9.31 -5.50
CA VAL A 424 10.76 -9.14 -6.84
C VAL A 424 9.63 -8.98 -7.85
N GLY A 425 9.79 -8.03 -8.78
CA GLY A 425 8.77 -7.63 -9.73
C GLY A 425 8.52 -6.12 -9.60
N PRO A 426 7.33 -5.68 -9.15
CA PRO A 426 7.08 -4.27 -8.86
C PRO A 426 8.03 -3.69 -7.79
N HIS A 427 8.30 -2.40 -7.89
CA HIS A 427 8.91 -1.64 -6.80
C HIS A 427 7.97 -1.59 -5.59
N THR A 428 8.54 -1.51 -4.38
CA THR A 428 7.75 -1.44 -3.16
C THR A 428 8.25 -0.36 -2.20
N ASN A 429 7.39 0.00 -1.24
CA ASN A 429 7.73 0.93 -0.17
C ASN A 429 8.37 0.29 1.07
N VAL A 430 8.73 -1.00 1.04
CA VAL A 430 9.25 -1.73 2.22
C VAL A 430 10.48 -1.04 2.82
N GLU A 431 11.47 -0.67 2.01
CA GLU A 431 12.68 0.02 2.50
C GLU A 431 12.32 1.38 3.12
N PHE A 432 11.36 2.10 2.54
CA PHE A 432 10.88 3.37 3.08
C PHE A 432 10.17 3.19 4.44
N LEU A 433 9.36 2.14 4.60
CA LEU A 433 8.74 1.79 5.87
C LEU A 433 9.78 1.46 6.95
N GLN A 434 10.85 0.72 6.60
CA GLN A 434 11.95 0.44 7.51
C GLN A 434 12.59 1.73 8.04
N ARG A 435 12.79 2.72 7.14
CA ARG A 435 13.37 4.03 7.50
C ARG A 435 12.45 4.85 8.40
N ILE A 436 11.13 4.84 8.17
CA ILE A 436 10.19 5.54 9.08
C ILE A 436 10.22 4.88 10.45
N VAL A 437 10.11 3.55 10.53
CA VAL A 437 10.09 2.81 11.80
C VAL A 437 11.37 3.05 12.62
N ALA A 438 12.52 3.14 11.94
CA ALA A 438 13.81 3.44 12.57
C ALA A 438 14.04 4.93 12.88
N SER A 439 13.18 5.83 12.39
CA SER A 439 13.35 7.27 12.59
C SER A 439 13.11 7.69 14.05
N VAL A 440 13.81 8.72 14.50
CA VAL A 440 13.63 9.26 15.86
C VAL A 440 12.19 9.72 16.10
N PRO A 441 11.55 10.54 15.23
CA PRO A 441 10.19 11.03 15.47
C PRO A 441 9.17 9.90 15.67
N PHE A 442 9.22 8.86 14.83
CA PHE A 442 8.32 7.72 14.97
C PHE A 442 8.64 6.89 16.21
N SER A 443 9.90 6.51 16.41
CA SER A 443 10.29 5.66 17.55
C SER A 443 10.02 6.32 18.91
N THR A 444 10.10 7.66 19.02
CA THR A 444 9.78 8.39 20.26
C THR A 444 8.31 8.81 20.39
N GLY A 445 7.49 8.60 19.36
CA GLY A 445 6.08 8.99 19.36
C GLY A 445 5.83 10.50 19.17
N ASP A 446 6.79 11.25 18.59
CA ASP A 446 6.58 12.62 18.12
C ASP A 446 5.89 12.58 16.76
N LEU A 447 4.59 12.29 16.79
CA LEU A 447 3.78 12.05 15.60
C LEU A 447 2.97 13.29 15.23
N ASP A 448 2.91 13.60 13.93
CA ASP A 448 1.96 14.52 13.34
C ASP A 448 1.77 14.21 11.85
N THR A 449 0.70 14.76 11.25
CA THR A 449 0.33 14.51 9.85
C THR A 449 1.33 15.01 8.81
N GLY A 450 2.34 15.79 9.21
CA GLY A 450 3.40 16.29 8.34
C GLY A 450 4.77 15.66 8.62
N LEU A 451 4.84 14.54 9.35
CA LEU A 451 6.09 13.89 9.73
C LEU A 451 6.94 13.52 8.50
N ILE A 452 6.32 12.90 7.48
CA ILE A 452 7.04 12.45 6.28
C ILE A 452 7.60 13.64 5.51
N GLU A 453 6.80 14.68 5.28
CA GLU A 453 7.26 15.88 4.57
C GLU A 453 8.36 16.61 5.33
N ARG A 454 8.24 16.73 6.65
CA ARG A 454 9.22 17.42 7.52
C ARG A 454 10.56 16.70 7.58
N HIS A 455 10.56 15.37 7.53
CA HIS A 455 11.76 14.54 7.62
C HIS A 455 12.18 13.93 6.27
N HIS A 456 11.69 14.49 5.17
CA HIS A 456 11.93 14.00 3.81
C HIS A 456 13.42 13.72 3.53
N ASP A 457 14.29 14.71 3.74
CA ASP A 457 15.72 14.57 3.41
C ASP A 457 16.39 13.43 4.19
N ALA A 458 16.01 13.24 5.46
CA ALA A 458 16.54 12.15 6.27
C ALA A 458 15.98 10.78 5.85
N LEU A 459 14.70 10.71 5.51
CA LEU A 459 14.04 9.47 5.07
C LEU A 459 14.51 9.03 3.67
N PHE A 460 14.96 9.95 2.82
CA PHE A 460 15.42 9.67 1.46
C PHE A 460 16.95 9.73 1.29
N ALA A 461 17.70 10.00 2.36
CA ALA A 461 19.16 10.00 2.31
C ALA A 461 19.72 8.65 1.81
N PRO A 462 20.79 8.64 1.00
CA PRO A 462 21.45 7.39 0.61
C PRO A 462 21.98 6.63 1.83
N VAL A 463 21.73 5.32 1.88
CA VAL A 463 22.21 4.43 2.95
C VAL A 463 23.24 3.47 2.36
N ALA A 464 24.30 3.18 3.12
CA ALA A 464 25.30 2.21 2.73
C ALA A 464 24.72 0.79 2.80
N LYS A 465 24.37 0.23 1.64
CA LYS A 465 23.93 -1.17 1.51
C LYS A 465 25.10 -2.16 1.66
N PRO A 466 24.87 -3.41 2.10
CA PRO A 466 25.90 -4.44 2.27
C PRO A 466 26.37 -5.03 0.92
N PHE A 467 26.89 -4.17 0.04
CA PHE A 467 27.23 -4.51 -1.34
C PHE A 467 28.23 -5.67 -1.42
N ARG A 468 29.30 -5.64 -0.61
CA ARG A 468 30.34 -6.68 -0.61
C ARG A 468 29.77 -8.05 -0.26
N GLU A 469 28.95 -8.13 0.78
CA GLU A 469 28.31 -9.36 1.21
C GLU A 469 27.26 -9.84 0.21
N ALA A 470 26.46 -8.92 -0.34
CA ALA A 470 25.46 -9.24 -1.35
C ALA A 470 26.11 -9.77 -2.64
N LEU A 471 27.20 -9.16 -3.09
CA LEU A 471 27.97 -9.62 -4.24
C LEU A 471 28.59 -11.00 -4.02
N ALA A 472 29.09 -11.28 -2.81
CA ALA A 472 29.61 -12.60 -2.46
C ALA A 472 28.50 -13.67 -2.51
N LEU A 473 27.28 -13.34 -2.07
CA LEU A 473 26.11 -14.22 -2.19
C LEU A 473 25.70 -14.44 -3.66
N ALA A 474 25.65 -13.38 -4.48
CA ALA A 474 25.36 -13.48 -5.91
C ALA A 474 26.38 -14.36 -6.63
N CYS A 475 27.68 -14.15 -6.37
CA CYS A 475 28.74 -14.99 -6.91
C CYS A 475 28.61 -16.44 -6.43
N GLY A 476 28.30 -16.68 -5.15
CA GLY A 476 28.07 -18.02 -4.62
C GLY A 476 26.89 -18.73 -5.28
N ALA A 477 25.80 -18.00 -5.53
CA ALA A 477 24.63 -18.48 -6.26
C ALA A 477 24.97 -18.81 -7.72
N LEU A 478 25.71 -17.93 -8.41
CA LEU A 478 26.19 -18.17 -9.78
C LEU A 478 27.12 -19.40 -9.84
N MET A 479 28.09 -19.52 -8.92
CA MET A 479 28.98 -20.68 -8.86
C MET A 479 28.24 -21.99 -8.55
N THR A 480 27.12 -21.91 -7.83
CA THR A 480 26.24 -23.07 -7.60
C THR A 480 25.47 -23.44 -8.86
N ARG A 481 24.97 -22.43 -9.59
CA ARG A 481 24.29 -22.58 -10.89
C ARG A 481 25.20 -23.17 -11.97
N GLU A 482 26.39 -22.61 -12.14
CA GLU A 482 27.37 -23.05 -13.16
C GLU A 482 28.15 -24.30 -12.74
N GLY A 483 28.46 -24.43 -11.44
CA GLY A 483 29.42 -25.42 -10.95
C GLY A 483 28.82 -26.68 -10.33
N GLY A 484 27.55 -26.71 -9.95
CA GLY A 484 26.89 -27.93 -9.47
C GLY A 484 27.53 -28.60 -8.24
N LEU A 485 26.89 -28.41 -7.08
CA LEU A 485 26.61 -29.54 -6.17
C LEU A 485 25.37 -30.34 -6.64
N ALA A 486 24.74 -29.91 -7.75
CA ALA A 486 23.45 -30.38 -8.24
C ALA A 486 23.46 -30.84 -9.71
N HIS A 487 24.62 -31.20 -10.26
CA HIS A 487 24.71 -31.84 -11.58
C HIS A 487 24.99 -33.34 -11.37
N GLY A 488 24.05 -34.19 -11.81
CA GLY A 488 23.95 -35.60 -11.41
C GLY A 488 24.83 -36.58 -12.19
N ALA A 489 25.00 -37.79 -11.66
CA ALA A 489 25.53 -39.04 -12.26
C ALA A 489 26.92 -39.02 -12.96
N SER A 490 27.44 -37.89 -13.43
CA SER A 490 28.72 -37.77 -14.15
C SER A 490 29.83 -37.26 -13.22
N PRO A 491 31.01 -37.88 -13.19
CA PRO A 491 32.15 -37.38 -12.43
C PRO A 491 32.68 -36.02 -12.96
N TRP A 492 32.33 -35.63 -14.18
CA TRP A 492 32.74 -34.35 -14.78
C TRP A 492 32.01 -33.15 -14.18
N ASP A 493 30.83 -33.38 -13.61
CA ASP A 493 30.00 -32.37 -12.98
C ASP A 493 30.60 -31.91 -11.65
N ALA A 494 31.31 -32.80 -10.96
CA ALA A 494 32.06 -32.51 -9.74
C ALA A 494 33.41 -31.79 -9.98
N LEU A 495 33.83 -31.69 -11.25
CA LEU A 495 35.12 -31.08 -11.66
C LEU A 495 34.96 -29.66 -12.20
N SER A 496 33.80 -29.03 -11.99
CA SER A 496 33.60 -27.61 -12.22
C SER A 496 34.74 -26.79 -11.60
N HIS A 497 35.32 -25.90 -12.42
CA HIS A 497 36.45 -25.05 -12.07
C HIS A 497 37.76 -25.79 -11.76
N TRP A 498 37.88 -27.10 -12.04
CA TRP A 498 39.14 -27.83 -11.94
C TRP A 498 39.95 -27.73 -13.24
N ARG A 499 41.28 -27.71 -13.11
CA ARG A 499 42.23 -27.75 -14.22
C ARG A 499 43.40 -28.67 -13.83
N LEU A 500 43.90 -29.45 -14.80
CA LEU A 500 44.95 -30.45 -14.55
C LEU A 500 46.31 -29.82 -14.20
N ASN A 501 46.67 -28.71 -14.85
CA ASN A 501 48.04 -28.17 -14.85
C ASN A 501 48.14 -26.72 -14.33
N SER A 502 47.04 -26.11 -13.89
CA SER A 502 47.01 -24.71 -13.46
C SER A 502 45.87 -24.42 -12.49
N GLY A 503 45.86 -23.23 -11.89
CA GLY A 503 44.65 -22.68 -11.32
C GLY A 503 43.58 -22.43 -12.39
N TYR A 504 42.33 -22.32 -11.95
CA TYR A 504 41.22 -21.84 -12.74
C TYR A 504 40.95 -20.38 -12.39
N THR A 505 40.72 -19.55 -13.40
CA THR A 505 40.32 -18.16 -13.25
C THR A 505 39.16 -17.87 -14.18
N GLN A 506 38.15 -17.18 -13.67
CA GLN A 506 36.97 -16.74 -14.41
C GLN A 506 36.70 -15.28 -14.12
N THR A 507 36.55 -14.50 -15.18
CA THR A 507 36.10 -13.11 -15.10
C THR A 507 34.58 -13.11 -15.13
N LEU A 508 33.96 -12.55 -14.10
CA LEU A 508 32.52 -12.39 -13.95
C LEU A 508 32.20 -10.90 -14.14
N ASN A 509 31.47 -10.57 -15.20
CA ASN A 509 31.02 -9.20 -15.43
C ASN A 509 29.62 -9.03 -14.85
N TRP A 510 29.44 -7.97 -14.09
CA TRP A 510 28.19 -7.67 -13.40
C TRP A 510 27.78 -6.23 -13.67
N ARG A 511 26.47 -5.97 -13.64
CA ARG A 511 25.92 -4.61 -13.55
C ARG A 511 25.16 -4.46 -12.24
N ASP A 512 25.47 -3.43 -11.47
CA ASP A 512 24.64 -2.97 -10.35
C ASP A 512 23.40 -2.32 -10.95
N VAL A 513 22.24 -2.91 -10.70
CA VAL A 513 20.97 -2.49 -11.32
C VAL A 513 20.51 -1.15 -10.75
N GLU A 514 20.78 -0.87 -9.48
CA GLU A 514 20.37 0.37 -8.83
C GLU A 514 21.26 1.56 -9.25
N LYS A 515 22.57 1.31 -9.41
CA LYS A 515 23.53 2.34 -9.82
C LYS A 515 23.76 2.42 -11.33
N GLU A 516 23.20 1.47 -12.09
CA GLU A 516 23.39 1.29 -13.53
C GLU A 516 24.88 1.21 -13.94
N SER A 517 25.75 0.71 -13.06
CA SER A 517 27.19 0.67 -13.26
C SER A 517 27.70 -0.76 -13.46
N ALA A 518 28.47 -0.98 -14.54
CA ALA A 518 29.15 -2.25 -14.77
C ALA A 518 30.43 -2.36 -13.93
N PHE A 519 30.73 -3.57 -13.46
CA PHE A 519 31.94 -3.90 -12.72
C PHE A 519 32.36 -5.35 -12.97
N THR A 520 33.60 -5.67 -12.62
CA THR A 520 34.18 -6.99 -12.88
C THR A 520 34.64 -7.63 -11.57
N VAL A 521 34.35 -8.92 -11.44
CA VAL A 521 34.82 -9.77 -10.34
C VAL A 521 35.66 -10.90 -10.91
N LEU A 522 36.86 -11.12 -10.36
CA LEU A 522 37.69 -12.25 -10.72
C LEU A 522 37.51 -13.37 -9.71
N PHE A 523 36.91 -14.49 -10.13
CA PHE A 523 36.96 -15.73 -9.38
C PHE A 523 38.23 -16.49 -9.72
N SER A 524 38.95 -16.98 -8.73
CA SER A 524 40.11 -17.86 -8.94
C SER A 524 40.10 -19.04 -7.97
N ARG A 525 40.50 -20.20 -8.47
CA ARG A 525 40.68 -21.43 -7.70
C ARG A 525 42.08 -21.99 -7.99
N ASP A 526 42.87 -22.15 -6.95
CA ASP A 526 44.17 -22.82 -7.01
C ASP A 526 44.25 -23.88 -5.91
N GLY A 527 44.19 -25.15 -6.32
CA GLY A 527 43.95 -26.27 -5.41
C GLY A 527 42.62 -26.14 -4.64
N GLU A 528 42.72 -26.08 -3.30
CA GLU A 528 41.59 -25.85 -2.39
C GLU A 528 41.33 -24.35 -2.13
N SER A 529 42.30 -23.49 -2.44
CA SER A 529 42.16 -22.05 -2.25
C SER A 529 41.21 -21.49 -3.30
N ARG A 530 40.28 -20.66 -2.85
CA ARG A 530 39.29 -19.97 -3.68
C ARG A 530 39.29 -18.51 -3.28
N THR A 531 39.35 -17.62 -4.25
CA THR A 531 39.38 -16.17 -4.03
C THR A 531 38.42 -15.44 -4.96
N LEU A 532 37.77 -14.41 -4.45
CA LEU A 532 37.09 -13.39 -5.27
C LEU A 532 37.91 -12.10 -5.21
N THR A 533 38.15 -11.49 -6.36
CA THR A 533 38.79 -10.18 -6.47
C THR A 533 37.79 -9.18 -7.00
N HIS A 534 37.55 -8.10 -6.26
CA HIS A 534 36.71 -6.97 -6.66
C HIS A 534 37.44 -5.68 -6.30
N ASP A 535 37.44 -4.68 -7.19
CA ASP A 535 38.19 -3.42 -7.04
C ASP A 535 39.66 -3.61 -6.65
N GLY A 536 40.32 -4.61 -7.27
CA GLY A 536 41.73 -4.93 -7.01
C GLY A 536 42.01 -5.61 -5.66
N LYS A 537 40.99 -5.83 -4.83
CA LYS A 537 41.12 -6.51 -3.53
C LYS A 537 40.76 -7.99 -3.68
N ALA A 538 41.76 -8.87 -3.56
CA ALA A 538 41.56 -10.32 -3.57
C ALA A 538 41.31 -10.84 -2.15
N GLU A 539 40.21 -11.56 -1.95
CA GLU A 539 39.79 -12.07 -0.65
C GLU A 539 39.45 -13.57 -0.72
N PRO A 540 39.79 -14.37 0.32
CA PRO A 540 39.35 -15.75 0.44
C PRO A 540 37.83 -15.86 0.31
N PHE A 541 37.36 -16.80 -0.50
CA PHE A 541 35.93 -16.97 -0.81
C PHE A 541 35.47 -18.42 -0.67
N LYS A 542 34.40 -18.63 0.10
CA LYS A 542 33.70 -19.91 0.21
C LYS A 542 32.21 -19.65 0.11
N TRP A 543 31.45 -20.61 -0.42
CA TRP A 543 29.99 -20.54 -0.47
C TRP A 543 29.37 -21.90 -0.18
N TRP A 544 28.10 -21.87 0.21
CA TRP A 544 27.25 -23.04 0.42
C TRP A 544 25.80 -22.69 0.15
N THR A 545 24.98 -23.72 -0.08
CA THR A 545 23.52 -23.60 -0.15
C THR A 545 22.92 -23.85 1.23
N GLY A 546 21.93 -23.06 1.62
CA GLY A 546 21.12 -23.29 2.81
C GLY A 546 20.13 -24.44 2.63
N ALA A 547 19.33 -24.69 3.66
CA ALA A 547 18.28 -25.71 3.62
C ALA A 547 16.99 -25.20 2.95
N GLY A 548 16.74 -23.89 3.00
CA GLY A 548 15.58 -23.25 2.40
C GLY A 548 15.75 -22.95 0.90
N LYS A 549 14.62 -22.75 0.21
CA LYS A 549 14.58 -22.29 -1.18
C LYS A 549 15.32 -20.95 -1.28
N HIS A 550 16.18 -20.82 -2.30
CA HIS A 550 16.98 -19.63 -2.56
C HIS A 550 17.98 -19.24 -1.46
N GLU A 551 18.20 -20.06 -0.42
CA GLU A 551 19.15 -19.72 0.63
C GLU A 551 20.59 -20.01 0.21
N TYR A 552 21.45 -19.01 0.40
CA TYR A 552 22.87 -19.11 0.15
C TYR A 552 23.63 -18.56 1.34
N GLY A 553 24.83 -19.07 1.54
CA GLY A 553 25.79 -18.44 2.41
C GLY A 553 27.14 -18.31 1.75
N ALA A 554 27.87 -17.29 2.17
CA ALA A 554 29.20 -16.98 1.69
C ALA A 554 30.11 -16.58 2.86
N THR A 555 31.38 -16.93 2.73
CA THR A 555 32.47 -16.34 3.50
C THR A 555 33.35 -15.57 2.53
N ILE A 556 33.52 -14.26 2.76
CA ILE A 556 34.39 -13.39 1.97
C ILE A 556 35.35 -12.67 2.92
N GLY A 557 36.65 -12.96 2.82
CA GLY A 557 37.63 -12.57 3.83
C GLY A 557 37.29 -13.15 5.20
N ASP A 558 37.04 -12.29 6.18
CA ASP A 558 36.60 -12.59 7.54
C ASP A 558 35.08 -12.55 7.74
N ALA A 559 34.34 -12.03 6.75
CA ALA A 559 32.89 -11.87 6.85
C ALA A 559 32.19 -13.17 6.50
N HIS A 560 31.31 -13.62 7.40
CA HIS A 560 30.38 -14.72 7.18
C HIS A 560 28.97 -14.14 7.00
N VAL A 561 28.32 -14.47 5.89
CA VAL A 561 26.98 -13.96 5.57
C VAL A 561 26.09 -15.06 5.04
N THR A 562 24.83 -15.01 5.45
CA THR A 562 23.72 -15.79 4.89
C THR A 562 22.67 -14.83 4.34
N GLY A 563 22.02 -15.22 3.27
CA GLY A 563 20.93 -14.47 2.66
C GLY A 563 20.17 -15.33 1.66
N ARG A 564 19.24 -14.70 0.94
CA ARG A 564 18.52 -15.35 -0.14
C ARG A 564 18.87 -14.71 -1.48
N VAL A 565 18.99 -15.53 -2.51
CA VAL A 565 19.25 -15.08 -3.88
C VAL A 565 18.20 -15.68 -4.80
N PHE A 566 17.26 -14.84 -5.23
CA PHE A 566 16.29 -15.18 -6.27
C PHE A 566 16.92 -14.89 -7.63
N ILE A 567 16.97 -15.91 -8.50
CA ILE A 567 17.62 -15.84 -9.81
C ILE A 567 16.52 -15.81 -10.87
N ASP A 568 16.48 -14.75 -11.68
CA ASP A 568 15.55 -14.54 -12.79
C ASP A 568 16.33 -14.30 -14.08
N GLY A 569 16.55 -15.37 -14.86
CA GLY A 569 17.49 -15.33 -15.98
C GLY A 569 18.89 -14.97 -15.51
N ASP A 570 19.41 -13.82 -15.96
CA ASP A 570 20.71 -13.28 -15.54
C ASP A 570 20.62 -12.22 -14.43
N MET A 571 19.41 -11.98 -13.90
CA MET A 571 19.19 -11.11 -12.75
C MET A 571 19.29 -11.91 -11.45
N PHE A 572 20.13 -11.43 -10.53
CA PHE A 572 20.34 -11.98 -9.20
C PHE A 572 19.83 -10.97 -8.18
N HIS A 573 18.64 -11.24 -7.64
CA HIS A 573 18.03 -10.46 -6.57
C HIS A 573 18.49 -11.00 -5.23
N VAL A 574 19.31 -10.24 -4.52
CA VAL A 574 19.96 -10.63 -3.27
C VAL A 574 19.29 -9.92 -2.09
N PHE A 575 18.80 -10.72 -1.15
CA PHE A 575 18.25 -10.28 0.13
C PHE A 575 19.22 -10.66 1.26
N CYS A 576 19.84 -9.69 1.90
CA CYS A 576 20.71 -9.94 3.04
C CYS A 576 20.72 -8.76 4.02
N ARG A 577 20.81 -9.08 5.33
CA ARG A 577 20.77 -8.08 6.41
C ARG A 577 19.56 -7.12 6.36
N GLY A 578 18.45 -7.53 5.75
CA GLY A 578 17.23 -6.71 5.61
C GLY A 578 17.24 -5.72 4.45
N GLU A 579 18.28 -5.76 3.63
CA GLU A 579 18.45 -4.94 2.43
C GLU A 579 18.27 -5.80 1.18
N ALA A 580 17.77 -5.17 0.11
CA ALA A 580 17.64 -5.78 -1.20
C ALA A 580 18.58 -5.10 -2.20
N LEU A 581 19.33 -5.93 -2.95
CA LEU A 581 20.19 -5.51 -4.05
C LEU A 581 19.89 -6.38 -5.27
N ALA A 582 20.13 -5.86 -6.46
CA ALA A 582 20.01 -6.63 -7.70
C ALA A 582 21.27 -6.46 -8.54
N PHE A 583 21.79 -7.59 -9.03
CA PHE A 583 22.94 -7.65 -9.93
C PHE A 583 22.56 -8.39 -11.20
N GLU A 584 22.89 -7.83 -12.35
CA GLU A 584 22.77 -8.52 -13.62
C GLU A 584 24.12 -9.14 -13.98
N TRP A 585 24.15 -10.44 -14.25
CA TRP A 585 25.35 -11.11 -14.74
C TRP A 585 25.47 -10.96 -16.25
N GLN A 586 26.46 -10.21 -16.70
CA GLN A 586 26.69 -9.96 -18.13
C GLN A 586 27.53 -11.08 -18.73
N ASN A 587 26.89 -12.14 -19.20
CA ASN A 587 27.59 -13.23 -19.87
C ASN A 587 27.99 -12.84 -21.29
N LEU A 588 29.14 -12.18 -21.43
CA LEU A 588 29.69 -11.73 -22.71
C LEU A 588 29.90 -12.87 -23.73
N LEU A 589 30.06 -14.12 -23.29
CA LEU A 589 30.23 -15.28 -24.19
C LEU A 589 28.89 -15.78 -24.76
N ALA A 590 27.78 -15.62 -24.01
CA ALA A 590 26.44 -15.90 -24.52
C ALA A 590 25.95 -14.80 -25.47
N HIS A 591 26.23 -13.53 -25.14
CA HIS A 591 25.82 -12.38 -25.97
C HIS A 591 26.68 -12.14 -27.21
N ALA A 592 27.84 -12.78 -27.36
CA ALA A 592 28.61 -12.72 -28.60
C ALA A 592 27.87 -13.37 -29.80
N ALA A 593 26.83 -14.17 -29.56
CA ALA A 593 25.94 -14.69 -30.60
C ALA A 593 24.74 -13.76 -30.92
N ASP A 594 24.38 -12.85 -29.99
CA ASP A 594 23.23 -11.93 -30.13
C ASP A 594 23.65 -10.49 -30.51
N ALA A 595 24.93 -10.14 -30.37
CA ALA A 595 25.47 -8.78 -30.56
C ALA A 595 25.54 -8.30 -32.03
N GLU A 596 24.74 -8.87 -32.94
CA GLU A 596 24.51 -8.29 -34.27
C GLU A 596 23.35 -7.28 -34.32
N HIS A 597 22.61 -7.02 -33.23
CA HIS A 597 21.44 -6.10 -33.27
C HIS A 597 21.34 -5.07 -32.10
N GLY A 598 21.95 -3.89 -32.29
CA GLY A 598 21.29 -2.59 -32.07
C GLY A 598 21.62 -1.77 -30.80
N GLU A 599 22.57 -0.82 -30.92
CA GLU A 599 22.59 0.45 -30.15
C GLU A 599 21.60 1.43 -30.82
N GLY A 600 20.55 1.88 -30.11
CA GLY A 600 19.51 2.77 -30.67
C GLY A 600 18.08 2.60 -30.12
N ARG A 601 17.91 1.90 -28.99
CA ARG A 601 16.58 1.51 -28.49
C ARG A 601 15.97 2.57 -27.58
N LEU A 602 14.76 3.04 -27.89
CA LEU A 602 13.98 3.93 -27.03
C LEU A 602 12.91 3.13 -26.29
N THR A 603 12.90 3.17 -24.96
CA THR A 603 12.00 2.36 -24.12
C THR A 603 10.96 3.20 -23.39
N ALA A 604 9.82 2.60 -23.07
CA ALA A 604 8.77 3.19 -22.25
C ALA A 604 9.28 3.40 -20.82
N PRO A 605 9.17 4.62 -20.25
CA PRO A 605 9.65 4.92 -18.90
C PRO A 605 8.66 4.47 -17.82
N MET A 606 7.48 4.00 -18.23
CA MET A 606 6.41 3.53 -17.37
C MET A 606 5.40 2.70 -18.19
N PRO A 607 4.65 1.79 -17.54
CA PRO A 607 3.52 1.13 -18.17
C PRO A 607 2.42 2.15 -18.48
N GLY A 608 1.85 2.11 -19.67
CA GLY A 608 0.84 3.07 -20.10
C GLY A 608 0.22 2.71 -21.44
N LYS A 609 -0.77 3.49 -21.85
CA LYS A 609 -1.42 3.37 -23.15
C LYS A 609 -0.85 4.41 -24.10
N VAL A 610 -0.47 4.04 -25.31
CA VAL A 610 -0.08 5.04 -26.33
C VAL A 610 -1.32 5.80 -26.78
N ILE A 611 -1.33 7.12 -26.59
CA ILE A 611 -2.47 7.99 -26.97
C ILE A 611 -2.19 8.82 -28.23
N ALA A 612 -0.93 9.04 -28.57
CA ALA A 612 -0.54 9.67 -29.83
C ALA A 612 0.84 9.18 -30.28
N VAL A 613 1.01 8.92 -31.56
CA VAL A 613 2.32 8.75 -32.21
C VAL A 613 2.53 9.96 -33.10
N LEU A 614 3.61 10.70 -32.87
CA LEU A 614 3.87 12.03 -33.47
C LEU A 614 4.88 11.98 -34.62
N VAL A 615 5.47 10.81 -34.88
CA VAL A 615 6.48 10.59 -35.92
C VAL A 615 6.18 9.32 -36.70
N GLU A 616 6.60 9.29 -37.96
CA GLU A 616 6.46 8.13 -38.84
C GLU A 616 7.81 7.42 -39.00
N GLU A 617 7.76 6.14 -39.40
CA GLU A 617 8.95 5.39 -39.78
C GLU A 617 9.70 6.12 -40.91
N GLY A 618 11.02 6.25 -40.76
CA GLY A 618 11.90 6.95 -41.68
C GLY A 618 12.02 8.46 -41.43
N ALA A 619 11.28 9.04 -40.48
CA ALA A 619 11.37 10.46 -40.14
C ALA A 619 12.73 10.81 -39.49
N VAL A 620 13.29 11.95 -39.88
CA VAL A 620 14.47 12.54 -39.23
C VAL A 620 13.98 13.42 -38.08
N VAL A 621 14.55 13.22 -36.89
CA VAL A 621 14.13 13.90 -35.65
C VAL A 621 15.32 14.58 -34.99
N GLU A 622 15.07 15.75 -34.39
CA GLU A 622 16.07 16.47 -33.59
C GLU A 622 16.05 16.02 -32.13
N LYS A 623 17.16 16.21 -31.41
CA LYS A 623 17.22 15.93 -29.97
C LYS A 623 16.15 16.74 -29.22
N GLY A 624 15.35 16.04 -28.41
CA GLY A 624 14.25 16.61 -27.63
C GLY A 624 12.93 16.73 -28.39
N GLN A 625 12.90 16.40 -29.70
CA GLN A 625 11.67 16.43 -30.48
C GLN A 625 10.67 15.38 -29.95
N PRO A 626 9.40 15.75 -29.71
CA PRO A 626 8.35 14.81 -29.32
C PRO A 626 8.16 13.69 -30.35
N LEU A 627 8.17 12.44 -29.88
CA LEU A 627 8.01 11.25 -30.73
C LEU A 627 6.65 10.58 -30.54
N LEU A 628 6.21 10.41 -29.30
CA LEU A 628 4.89 9.86 -28.97
C LEU A 628 4.43 10.35 -27.59
N VAL A 629 3.16 10.15 -27.30
CA VAL A 629 2.53 10.49 -26.03
C VAL A 629 1.87 9.24 -25.45
N MET A 630 2.15 8.97 -24.18
CA MET A 630 1.56 7.89 -23.42
C MET A 630 0.64 8.44 -22.34
N GLU A 631 -0.47 7.77 -22.09
CA GLU A 631 -1.34 7.99 -20.94
C GLU A 631 -1.12 6.90 -19.92
N ALA A 632 -0.75 7.30 -18.71
CA ALA A 632 -0.72 6.42 -17.55
C ALA A 632 -1.39 7.14 -16.38
N MET A 633 -2.28 6.45 -15.68
CA MET A 633 -2.98 7.00 -14.51
C MET A 633 -3.71 8.34 -14.77
N LYS A 634 -4.31 8.52 -15.95
CA LYS A 634 -4.98 9.76 -16.41
C LYS A 634 -4.05 10.98 -16.54
N MET A 635 -2.74 10.76 -16.66
CA MET A 635 -1.77 11.80 -16.99
C MET A 635 -1.07 11.46 -18.31
N GLU A 636 -0.86 12.48 -19.14
CA GLU A 636 -0.16 12.37 -20.41
C GLU A 636 1.33 12.62 -20.22
N HIS A 637 2.15 11.76 -20.82
CA HIS A 637 3.61 11.83 -20.82
C HIS A 637 4.14 11.78 -22.24
N THR A 638 4.74 12.90 -22.67
CA THR A 638 5.39 13.01 -23.97
C THR A 638 6.80 12.44 -23.92
N ILE A 639 7.09 11.47 -24.79
CA ILE A 639 8.42 10.89 -24.95
C ILE A 639 9.13 11.62 -26.09
N GLY A 640 10.26 12.25 -25.77
CA GLY A 640 11.10 12.99 -26.73
C GLY A 640 12.33 12.21 -27.19
N ALA A 641 12.89 12.60 -28.33
CA ALA A 641 14.09 11.97 -28.88
C ALA A 641 15.34 12.23 -27.99
N PRO A 642 16.11 11.20 -27.61
CA PRO A 642 17.28 11.37 -26.75
C PRO A 642 18.47 12.01 -27.48
N ALA A 643 18.53 11.85 -28.80
CA ALA A 643 19.52 12.41 -29.71
C ALA A 643 18.85 12.72 -31.08
N ALA A 644 19.57 13.45 -31.94
CA ALA A 644 19.15 13.58 -33.33
C ALA A 644 19.41 12.26 -34.07
N GLY A 645 18.53 11.89 -35.00
CA GLY A 645 18.65 10.63 -35.72
C GLY A 645 17.45 10.35 -36.60
N LYS A 646 17.42 9.15 -37.21
CA LYS A 646 16.33 8.69 -38.07
C LYS A 646 15.53 7.60 -37.38
N VAL A 647 14.20 7.73 -37.36
CA VAL A 647 13.31 6.71 -36.82
C VAL A 647 13.35 5.50 -37.75
N ALA A 648 13.89 4.38 -37.27
CA ALA A 648 14.02 3.16 -38.05
C ALA A 648 12.75 2.30 -38.01
N GLU A 649 12.07 2.25 -36.87
CA GLU A 649 10.85 1.46 -36.67
C GLU A 649 10.01 2.02 -35.52
N VAL A 650 8.68 2.01 -35.65
CA VAL A 650 7.73 2.33 -34.56
C VAL A 650 7.00 1.04 -34.18
N LEU A 651 7.15 0.61 -32.92
CA LEU A 651 6.75 -0.73 -32.47
C LEU A 651 5.32 -0.80 -31.90
N TYR A 652 4.70 0.36 -31.63
CA TYR A 652 3.38 0.46 -31.01
C TYR A 652 2.53 1.54 -31.67
N GLY A 653 1.24 1.23 -31.86
CA GLY A 653 0.24 2.14 -32.40
C GLY A 653 -0.57 2.86 -31.32
N VAL A 654 -1.35 3.86 -31.74
CA VAL A 654 -2.31 4.55 -30.85
C VAL A 654 -3.36 3.55 -30.36
N GLY A 655 -3.50 3.43 -29.04
CA GLY A 655 -4.41 2.50 -28.39
C GLY A 655 -3.71 1.35 -27.68
N ASP A 656 -2.45 1.07 -28.01
CA ASP A 656 -1.72 -0.09 -27.47
C ASP A 656 -1.29 0.10 -26.03
N GLN A 657 -1.34 -0.99 -25.27
CA GLN A 657 -0.87 -1.04 -23.89
C GLN A 657 0.59 -1.47 -23.86
N VAL A 658 1.43 -0.68 -23.21
CA VAL A 658 2.89 -0.85 -23.15
C VAL A 658 3.30 -1.08 -21.70
N ALA A 659 4.23 -2.02 -21.48
CA ALA A 659 4.81 -2.31 -20.17
C ALA A 659 6.02 -1.39 -19.87
N ASP A 660 6.43 -1.31 -18.61
CA ASP A 660 7.65 -0.59 -18.24
C ASP A 660 8.88 -1.19 -18.95
N GLY A 661 9.76 -0.33 -19.47
CA GLY A 661 10.96 -0.74 -20.19
C GLY A 661 10.70 -1.35 -21.58
N ALA A 662 9.45 -1.48 -22.03
CA ALA A 662 9.16 -2.01 -23.36
C ALA A 662 9.64 -1.04 -24.45
N GLN A 663 10.22 -1.58 -25.51
CA GLN A 663 10.83 -0.78 -26.57
C GLN A 663 9.77 -0.12 -27.44
N LEU A 664 9.69 1.20 -27.44
CA LEU A 664 8.67 1.96 -28.12
C LEU A 664 8.97 2.17 -29.61
N LEU A 665 10.23 2.49 -29.93
CA LEU A 665 10.72 2.72 -31.28
C LEU A 665 12.24 2.49 -31.35
N VAL A 666 12.73 2.31 -32.57
CA VAL A 666 14.16 2.21 -32.89
C VAL A 666 14.61 3.52 -33.53
N LEU A 667 15.71 4.09 -33.03
CA LEU A 667 16.31 5.30 -33.56
C LEU A 667 17.74 5.00 -34.03
N ASP A 668 18.01 5.21 -35.31
CA ASP A 668 19.36 5.23 -35.87
C ASP A 668 19.98 6.59 -35.54
N VAL A 669 20.87 6.61 -34.56
CA VAL A 669 21.55 7.82 -34.13
C VAL A 669 22.66 8.17 -35.11
N GLU A 670 22.75 9.43 -35.55
CA GLU A 670 23.84 9.95 -36.41
C GLU A 670 25.11 10.31 -35.65
#